data_AF-A0A951WF47-F1
#
_entry.id   AF-A0A951WF47-F1
#
_cell.length_a   1.000
_cell.length_b   1.000
_cell.length_c   1.000
_cell.angle_alpha   90.00
_cell.angle_beta   90.00
_cell.angle_gamma   90.00
#
_symmetry.space_group_name_H-M   'P 1'
#
loop_
_entity.id
_entity.type
_entity.pdbx_description
1 polymer ?
#
loop_
_entity_poly.entity_id
_entity_poly.type
_entity_poly.pdbx_seq_one_letter_code
_entity_poly.pdbx_strand_id
1 'polypeptide(L)'
;MKKIFLLFAIILLTAPVLSQEAKLKVELKNTSQVFSMAVSPDGKWLATGTVGKVFLWDLEEGKLEHCINGLLYPVGAIGFTNNSKSLLLGMGNNNVEMWDMETMTKEKTFFGHNYMIKDLKVAPQGKYFASLDYKNAVILWDISKGKAIREFEIPSGFIYNISFSPTGKELIIGRLEGEIPFVDLASGETVKTLNSKRFGDDDFRTGINPDSLYMLSVNGNSLGNVVARELGKVISYHSKMIIMWDIASGKQDNFMMLDINPYGGVVSGNKLALRAGKEVRFIDLEKWAVIDSAKVTPGDYNTITCDPEGKYFMTGEMDGSVKFFETATGKQAMSLYAFDTTDWAVVTPDGYFDASLGAMGLLYYVDGLEIIPLEANFEKAYAPSLFRTVKEGKKVGSAEPGKDILSKGSTPPSVSMSAENASKVSKLPEEVVTATITNEGGGIDEVRIYQNGKLIDVKFFKDRQFEEGDKLRLNFTAEMVPGNNIFKATAFSNGRLEGKSQPIVIKYDAPKPASTLYILAAGVDKYENSNYNLSFAKADAQGIIGAFSGGENSLYKEVKVKGLYDENATIKNLRKAFEEIAAEAKPEDIFVFYFSGHGATDEDEEGNQTDFFFILHEVQQIYGAPSLRDPFALTGQELKEWSLKIKAQKQLILIDACQSGQALQQFAMRGPQAEKAIIELSKSRGLYVIAASEAEQTAKEVRELGHGVFTWSLMEGLKCNADFFEKDGIINVKELNLYMNKKVKELAQKYNLTPQRPVSWEYMNDFPVKVCE
;
A
#
# COMPACT_ATOMS: atom_id res chain seq x y z
N MET A 1 38.30 -3.84 -71.83
CA MET A 1 37.76 -5.22 -71.67
C MET A 1 38.42 -5.87 -70.47
N LYS A 2 37.64 -6.57 -69.63
CA LYS A 2 37.94 -7.25 -68.34
C LYS A 2 37.77 -6.36 -67.09
N LYS A 3 37.16 -6.81 -66.01
CA LYS A 3 36.09 -7.78 -65.74
C LYS A 3 35.65 -7.46 -64.29
N ILE A 4 34.36 -7.59 -64.04
CA ILE A 4 33.67 -7.41 -62.75
C ILE A 4 34.23 -8.33 -61.66
N PHE A 5 34.40 -7.82 -60.45
CA PHE A 5 34.22 -8.60 -59.21
C PHE A 5 33.57 -7.70 -58.15
N LEU A 6 32.30 -7.96 -57.86
CA LEU A 6 31.59 -7.48 -56.67
C LEU A 6 32.24 -8.13 -55.44
N LEU A 7 32.61 -7.33 -54.44
CA LEU A 7 32.74 -7.80 -53.06
C LEU A 7 31.55 -7.20 -52.27
N PHE A 8 30.56 -8.03 -51.99
CA PHE A 8 29.54 -7.75 -50.97
C PHE A 8 30.23 -7.90 -49.61
N ALA A 9 30.53 -6.78 -48.95
CA ALA A 9 30.81 -6.79 -47.52
C ALA A 9 29.47 -6.84 -46.78
N ILE A 10 29.09 -8.05 -46.35
CA ILE A 10 28.02 -8.23 -45.35
C ILE A 10 28.59 -7.70 -44.03
N ILE A 11 28.28 -6.44 -43.71
CA ILE A 11 28.39 -5.94 -42.35
C ILE A 11 27.24 -6.60 -41.59
N LEU A 12 27.51 -7.73 -40.94
CA LEU A 12 26.69 -8.19 -39.83
C LEU A 12 26.76 -7.10 -38.76
N LEU A 13 25.78 -6.19 -38.78
CA LEU A 13 25.41 -5.40 -37.61
C LEU A 13 24.94 -6.41 -36.56
N THR A 14 25.87 -6.89 -35.74
CA THR A 14 25.51 -7.37 -34.41
C THR A 14 25.01 -6.14 -33.66
N ALA A 15 23.71 -5.89 -33.75
CA ALA A 15 23.06 -5.05 -32.75
C ALA A 15 23.47 -5.65 -31.40
N PRO A 16 24.03 -4.87 -30.46
CA PRO A 16 24.13 -5.34 -29.10
C PRO A 16 22.71 -5.74 -28.73
N VAL A 17 22.50 -7.00 -28.35
CA VAL A 17 21.30 -7.38 -27.62
C VAL A 17 21.32 -6.45 -26.42
N LEU A 18 20.49 -5.39 -26.45
CA LEU A 18 20.22 -4.62 -25.24
C LEU A 18 19.84 -5.68 -24.22
N SER A 19 20.59 -5.76 -23.11
CA SER A 19 20.15 -6.53 -21.96
C SER A 19 18.77 -5.97 -21.61
N GLN A 20 17.74 -6.74 -21.93
CA GLN A 20 16.37 -6.35 -21.74
C GLN A 20 16.12 -6.52 -20.24
N GLU A 21 16.05 -5.41 -19.52
CA GLU A 21 15.72 -5.41 -18.09
C GLU A 21 14.21 -5.48 -17.97
N ALA A 22 13.70 -6.51 -17.29
CA ALA A 22 12.27 -6.62 -17.07
C ALA A 22 11.81 -5.47 -16.16
N LYS A 23 10.73 -4.80 -16.56
CA LYS A 23 10.21 -3.65 -15.82
C LYS A 23 9.04 -4.07 -14.95
N LEU A 24 9.07 -3.67 -13.69
CA LEU A 24 7.92 -3.82 -12.81
C LEU A 24 6.75 -2.99 -13.36
N LYS A 25 5.57 -3.59 -13.39
CA LYS A 25 4.30 -3.06 -13.83
C LYS A 25 3.24 -3.34 -12.79
N VAL A 26 2.20 -2.51 -12.84
CA VAL A 26 1.05 -2.54 -11.96
C VAL A 26 -0.20 -2.68 -12.82
N GLU A 27 -1.01 -3.69 -12.53
CA GLU A 27 -2.33 -3.90 -13.13
C GLU A 27 -3.29 -2.87 -12.54
N LEU A 28 -3.84 -2.01 -13.39
CA LEU A 28 -4.75 -0.95 -13.01
C LEU A 28 -6.18 -1.48 -12.94
N LYS A 29 -6.53 -2.12 -11.82
CA LYS A 29 -7.87 -2.62 -11.56
C LYS A 29 -8.59 -1.72 -10.56
N ASN A 30 -9.80 -1.28 -10.92
CA ASN A 30 -10.64 -0.38 -10.10
C ASN A 30 -9.99 0.96 -9.71
N THR A 31 -8.94 1.38 -10.40
CA THR A 31 -8.32 2.69 -10.16
C THR A 31 -9.11 3.80 -10.84
N SER A 32 -9.10 4.99 -10.23
CA SER A 32 -9.75 6.19 -10.75
C SER A 32 -8.74 7.34 -10.75
N GLN A 33 -8.88 8.24 -11.73
CA GLN A 33 -8.09 9.47 -11.80
C GLN A 33 -8.10 10.23 -10.47
N VAL A 34 -6.93 10.74 -10.09
CA VAL A 34 -6.77 11.71 -9.00
C VAL A 34 -7.15 13.10 -9.52
N PHE A 35 -8.20 13.69 -8.95
CA PHE A 35 -8.74 15.02 -9.31
C PHE A 35 -8.23 16.14 -8.43
N SER A 36 -7.87 15.83 -7.19
CA SER A 36 -7.44 16.80 -6.20
C SER A 36 -6.46 16.16 -5.22
N MET A 37 -5.52 16.96 -4.73
CA MET A 37 -4.54 16.52 -3.74
C MET A 37 -4.22 17.63 -2.76
N ALA A 38 -3.89 17.25 -1.53
CA ALA A 38 -3.28 18.15 -0.56
C ALA A 38 -2.38 17.37 0.40
N VAL A 39 -1.29 18.01 0.83
CA VAL A 39 -0.45 17.51 1.92
C VAL A 39 -0.80 18.26 3.19
N SER A 40 -0.86 17.57 4.32
CA SER A 40 -1.10 18.20 5.61
C SER A 40 0.10 19.08 6.02
N PRO A 41 -0.12 20.20 6.72
CA PRO A 41 0.95 21.10 7.15
C PRO A 41 2.06 20.46 7.99
N ASP A 42 1.73 19.44 8.77
CA ASP A 42 2.68 18.63 9.55
C ASP A 42 3.42 17.57 8.71
N GLY A 43 3.14 17.47 7.41
CA GLY A 43 3.83 16.58 6.48
C GLY A 43 3.52 15.09 6.64
N LYS A 44 2.54 14.74 7.48
CA LYS A 44 2.20 13.36 7.82
C LYS A 44 1.17 12.73 6.87
N TRP A 45 0.31 13.53 6.28
CA TRP A 45 -0.81 13.03 5.49
C TRP A 45 -0.76 13.59 4.08
N LEU A 46 -0.98 12.73 3.09
CA LEU A 46 -1.40 13.12 1.75
C LEU A 46 -2.84 12.67 1.55
N ALA A 47 -3.70 13.59 1.13
CA ALA A 47 -5.06 13.28 0.72
C ALA A 47 -5.16 13.30 -0.81
N THR A 48 -5.78 12.28 -1.40
CA THR A 48 -6.05 12.22 -2.85
C THR A 48 -7.53 11.98 -3.12
N GLY A 49 -8.16 12.90 -3.86
CA GLY A 49 -9.56 12.82 -4.24
C GLY A 49 -9.73 12.15 -5.59
N THR A 50 -10.60 11.15 -5.65
CA THR A 50 -10.98 10.43 -6.88
C THR A 50 -12.50 10.50 -7.09
N VAL A 51 -13.07 9.76 -8.05
CA VAL A 51 -14.54 9.66 -8.15
C VAL A 51 -15.07 8.87 -6.95
N GLY A 52 -15.77 9.56 -6.05
CA GLY A 52 -16.51 8.95 -4.95
C GLY A 52 -15.66 8.44 -3.76
N LYS A 53 -14.33 8.60 -3.82
CA LYS A 53 -13.41 8.24 -2.74
C LYS A 53 -12.36 9.33 -2.49
N VAL A 54 -11.98 9.50 -1.23
CA VAL A 54 -10.77 10.22 -0.83
C VAL A 54 -9.86 9.27 -0.08
N PHE A 55 -8.64 9.08 -0.58
CA PHE A 55 -7.62 8.25 0.06
C PHE A 55 -6.70 9.11 0.93
N LEU A 56 -6.40 8.62 2.13
CA LEU A 56 -5.46 9.25 3.07
C LEU A 56 -4.24 8.35 3.25
N TRP A 57 -3.11 8.89 2.79
CA TRP A 57 -1.81 8.25 2.80
C TRP A 57 -1.00 8.75 3.98
N ASP A 58 -0.44 7.82 4.75
CA ASP A 58 0.59 8.12 5.73
C ASP A 58 1.92 8.38 5.00
N LEU A 59 2.43 9.60 5.07
CA LEU A 59 3.69 10.03 4.46
C LEU A 59 4.93 9.75 5.33
N GLU A 60 4.79 9.03 6.44
CA GLU A 60 5.90 8.43 7.17
C GLU A 60 6.21 7.03 6.58
N GLU A 61 5.17 6.23 6.35
CA GLU A 61 5.29 4.83 5.93
C GLU A 61 4.95 4.57 4.46
N GLY A 62 4.30 5.50 3.78
CA GLY A 62 3.82 5.33 2.41
C GLY A 62 2.60 4.41 2.26
N LYS A 63 1.85 4.20 3.34
CA LYS A 63 0.73 3.26 3.38
C LYS A 63 -0.60 3.99 3.27
N LEU A 64 -1.60 3.32 2.69
CA LEU A 64 -2.98 3.79 2.72
C LEU A 64 -3.58 3.45 4.09
N GLU A 65 -3.93 4.46 4.89
CA GLU A 65 -4.49 4.24 6.24
C GLU A 65 -6.02 4.37 6.27
N HIS A 66 -6.56 5.34 5.53
CA HIS A 66 -7.99 5.61 5.54
C HIS A 66 -8.52 5.89 4.13
N CYS A 67 -9.78 5.54 3.93
CA CYS A 67 -10.53 5.89 2.74
C CYS A 67 -11.90 6.44 3.14
N ILE A 68 -12.18 7.69 2.78
CA ILE A 68 -13.54 8.24 2.84
C ILE A 68 -14.24 7.73 1.57
N ASN A 69 -15.14 6.76 1.72
CA ASN A 69 -15.85 6.12 0.62
C ASN A 69 -17.33 6.53 0.56
N GLY A 70 -18.04 6.08 -0.49
CA GLY A 70 -19.47 6.34 -0.63
C GLY A 70 -19.84 7.79 -0.92
N LEU A 71 -18.88 8.63 -1.33
CA LEU A 71 -19.16 10.01 -1.70
C LEU A 71 -19.94 10.03 -3.01
N LEU A 72 -21.15 10.61 -2.99
CA LEU A 72 -22.05 10.65 -4.15
C LEU A 72 -21.57 11.62 -5.26
N TYR A 73 -20.54 12.41 -4.99
CA TYR A 73 -20.07 13.48 -5.87
C TYR A 73 -18.52 13.51 -5.91
N PRO A 74 -17.91 13.92 -7.04
CA PRO A 74 -16.46 14.11 -7.14
C PRO A 74 -15.94 15.17 -6.15
N VAL A 75 -14.69 15.01 -5.73
CA VAL A 75 -13.98 15.99 -4.89
C VAL A 75 -13.07 16.85 -5.77
N GLY A 76 -13.50 18.07 -6.06
CA GLY A 76 -12.80 18.99 -6.96
C GLY A 76 -11.66 19.77 -6.29
N ALA A 77 -11.69 19.90 -4.96
CA ALA A 77 -10.62 20.55 -4.21
C ALA A 77 -10.44 19.89 -2.84
N ILE A 78 -9.20 19.84 -2.35
CA ILE A 78 -8.87 19.35 -1.01
C ILE A 78 -7.97 20.38 -0.32
N GLY A 79 -8.17 20.59 0.97
CA GLY A 79 -7.25 21.35 1.81
C GLY A 79 -7.22 20.83 3.24
N PHE A 80 -6.11 21.01 3.93
CA PHE A 80 -5.99 20.74 5.37
C PHE A 80 -6.05 22.04 6.16
N THR A 81 -6.62 22.00 7.36
CA THR A 81 -6.45 23.08 8.33
C THR A 81 -4.99 23.17 8.79
N ASN A 82 -4.53 24.36 9.17
CA ASN A 82 -3.12 24.59 9.52
C ASN A 82 -2.60 23.75 10.72
N ASN A 83 -3.51 23.23 11.54
CA ASN A 83 -3.20 22.33 12.64
C ASN A 83 -3.25 20.83 12.26
N SER A 84 -3.45 20.50 10.99
CA SER A 84 -3.61 19.15 10.43
C SER A 84 -4.77 18.32 11.01
N LYS A 85 -5.66 18.91 11.81
CA LYS A 85 -6.73 18.17 12.49
C LYS A 85 -7.99 17.97 11.65
N SER A 86 -8.20 18.81 10.63
CA SER A 86 -9.39 18.71 9.80
C SER A 86 -9.05 18.78 8.31
N LEU A 87 -9.81 18.02 7.53
CA LEU A 87 -9.76 17.95 6.08
C LEU A 87 -10.97 18.67 5.49
N LEU A 88 -10.73 19.60 4.57
CA LEU A 88 -11.75 20.32 3.80
C LEU A 88 -11.86 19.69 2.41
N LEU A 89 -13.07 19.29 2.04
CA LEU A 89 -13.40 18.69 0.75
C LEU A 89 -14.35 19.62 -0.02
N GLY A 90 -13.88 20.17 -1.13
CA GLY A 90 -14.71 20.91 -2.09
C GLY A 90 -15.45 19.93 -3.00
N MET A 91 -16.77 19.84 -2.82
CA MET A 91 -17.57 18.75 -3.38
C MET A 91 -18.29 19.15 -4.67
N GLY A 92 -18.62 18.14 -5.48
CA GLY A 92 -19.48 18.25 -6.66
C GLY A 92 -20.95 18.60 -6.38
N ASN A 93 -21.39 18.53 -5.13
CA ASN A 93 -22.72 19.00 -4.71
C ASN A 93 -22.77 20.48 -4.30
N ASN A 94 -21.74 21.25 -4.69
CA ASN A 94 -21.61 22.68 -4.45
C ASN A 94 -21.34 23.06 -2.98
N ASN A 95 -21.04 22.10 -2.11
CA ASN A 95 -20.69 22.40 -0.72
C ASN A 95 -19.21 22.18 -0.46
N VAL A 96 -18.73 22.74 0.65
CA VAL A 96 -17.47 22.29 1.26
C VAL A 96 -17.83 21.45 2.49
N GLU A 97 -17.24 20.27 2.62
CA GLU A 97 -17.38 19.43 3.80
C GLU A 97 -16.09 19.46 4.62
N MET A 98 -16.22 19.48 5.95
CA MET A 98 -15.09 19.38 6.88
C MET A 98 -15.17 18.08 7.64
N TRP A 99 -14.08 17.33 7.60
CA TRP A 99 -13.91 16.03 8.21
C TRP A 99 -12.83 16.11 9.28
N ASP A 100 -13.09 15.48 10.42
CA ASP A 100 -12.11 15.35 11.49
C ASP A 100 -11.14 14.21 11.17
N MET A 101 -9.84 14.49 11.26
CA MET A 101 -8.78 13.53 10.88
C MET A 101 -8.53 12.45 11.94
N GLU A 102 -9.02 12.63 13.16
CA GLU A 102 -8.84 11.66 14.25
C GLU A 102 -9.97 10.62 14.24
N THR A 103 -11.21 11.07 14.15
CA THR A 103 -12.42 10.25 14.14
C THR A 103 -12.82 9.79 12.75
N MET A 104 -12.31 10.44 11.70
CA MET A 104 -12.71 10.22 10.30
C MET A 104 -14.21 10.43 10.05
N THR A 105 -14.80 11.40 10.77
CA THR A 105 -16.23 11.74 10.64
C THR A 105 -16.43 13.15 10.11
N LYS A 106 -17.57 13.38 9.44
CA LYS A 106 -17.95 14.70 8.95
C LYS A 106 -18.40 15.58 10.12
N GLU A 107 -17.66 16.65 10.37
CA GLU A 107 -17.97 17.62 11.43
C GLU A 107 -18.93 18.71 10.96
N LYS A 108 -18.70 19.27 9.76
CA LYS A 108 -19.45 20.43 9.25
C LYS A 108 -19.65 20.38 7.74
N THR A 109 -20.68 21.09 7.30
CA THR A 109 -20.93 21.39 5.88
C THR A 109 -21.11 22.89 5.72
N PHE A 110 -20.40 23.47 4.76
CA PHE A 110 -20.46 24.88 4.39
C PHE A 110 -21.33 25.02 3.13
N PHE A 111 -22.50 25.63 3.29
CA PHE A 111 -23.47 25.86 2.22
C PHE A 111 -23.35 27.28 1.68
N GLY A 112 -23.36 27.44 0.35
CA GLY A 112 -23.44 28.76 -0.28
C GLY A 112 -23.06 28.83 -1.75
N HIS A 113 -22.23 27.92 -2.27
CA HIS A 113 -21.97 27.88 -3.70
C HIS A 113 -23.14 27.26 -4.47
N ASN A 114 -23.28 27.69 -5.73
CA ASN A 114 -24.30 27.19 -6.64
C ASN A 114 -23.72 26.18 -7.66
N TYR A 115 -22.41 25.99 -7.66
CA TYR A 115 -21.69 25.13 -8.58
C TYR A 115 -20.57 24.38 -7.85
N MET A 116 -20.07 23.33 -8.49
CA MET A 116 -19.00 22.49 -7.94
C MET A 116 -17.78 23.32 -7.58
N ILE A 117 -17.15 22.97 -6.46
CA ILE A 117 -15.94 23.63 -5.98
C ILE A 117 -14.75 23.10 -6.78
N LYS A 118 -13.94 24.00 -7.35
CA LYS A 118 -12.75 23.64 -8.14
C LYS A 118 -11.43 24.04 -7.50
N ASP A 119 -11.44 24.99 -6.56
CA ASP A 119 -10.25 25.33 -5.78
C ASP A 119 -10.63 25.74 -4.36
N LEU A 120 -9.74 25.45 -3.42
CA LEU A 120 -9.87 25.78 -2.00
C LEU A 120 -8.49 26.06 -1.42
N LYS A 121 -8.39 27.12 -0.61
CA LYS A 121 -7.16 27.45 0.12
C LYS A 121 -7.50 27.84 1.55
N VAL A 122 -6.69 27.38 2.49
CA VAL A 122 -6.72 27.83 3.89
C VAL A 122 -5.81 29.05 4.04
N ALA A 123 -6.27 30.06 4.77
CA ALA A 123 -5.51 31.27 5.04
C ALA A 123 -4.28 30.94 5.93
N PRO A 124 -3.15 31.66 5.80
CA PRO A 124 -1.97 31.46 6.64
C PRO A 124 -2.26 31.50 8.15
N GLN A 125 -3.26 32.29 8.57
CA GLN A 125 -3.65 32.41 9.98
C GLN A 125 -4.53 31.25 10.48
N GLY A 126 -4.95 30.33 9.61
CA GLY A 126 -5.75 29.14 9.95
C GLY A 126 -7.20 29.39 10.36
N LYS A 127 -7.63 30.64 10.45
CA LYS A 127 -8.99 31.03 10.86
C LYS A 127 -10.02 30.95 9.73
N TYR A 128 -9.58 31.20 8.51
CA TYR A 128 -10.44 31.32 7.34
C TYR A 128 -9.97 30.39 6.23
N PHE A 129 -10.89 30.03 5.34
CA PHE A 129 -10.55 29.48 4.03
C PHE A 129 -11.35 30.20 2.95
N ALA A 130 -10.83 30.20 1.74
CA ALA A 130 -11.54 30.67 0.55
C ALA A 130 -11.80 29.49 -0.38
N SER A 131 -12.96 29.48 -1.02
CA SER A 131 -13.33 28.50 -2.05
C SER A 131 -13.74 29.20 -3.33
N LEU A 132 -13.47 28.54 -4.45
CA LEU A 132 -13.78 28.98 -5.80
C LEU A 132 -14.58 27.89 -6.52
N ASP A 133 -15.70 28.27 -7.15
CA ASP A 133 -16.51 27.35 -7.95
C ASP A 133 -16.28 27.47 -9.47
N TYR A 134 -16.89 26.55 -10.23
CA TYR A 134 -16.81 26.53 -11.70
C TYR A 134 -17.45 27.73 -12.40
N LYS A 135 -18.26 28.55 -11.70
CA LYS A 135 -18.86 29.79 -12.23
C LYS A 135 -18.24 31.05 -11.64
N ASN A 136 -17.03 30.92 -11.09
CA ASN A 136 -16.19 32.01 -10.60
C ASN A 136 -16.68 32.69 -9.32
N ALA A 137 -17.66 32.12 -8.60
CA ALA A 137 -17.98 32.63 -7.28
C ALA A 137 -16.81 32.32 -6.34
N VAL A 138 -16.36 33.32 -5.59
CA VAL A 138 -15.31 33.18 -4.59
C VAL A 138 -15.87 33.56 -3.24
N ILE A 139 -15.88 32.62 -2.30
CA ILE A 139 -16.47 32.82 -0.98
C ILE A 139 -15.40 32.63 0.10
N LEU A 140 -15.33 33.58 1.03
CA LEU A 140 -14.54 33.51 2.26
C LEU A 140 -15.38 32.94 3.39
N TRP A 141 -14.82 32.01 4.15
CA TRP A 141 -15.52 31.29 5.23
C TRP A 141 -14.78 31.41 6.55
N ASP A 142 -15.54 31.44 7.64
CA ASP A 142 -15.02 31.25 9.00
C ASP A 142 -15.08 29.75 9.35
N ILE A 143 -13.91 29.11 9.49
CA ILE A 143 -13.78 27.67 9.77
C ILE A 143 -14.47 27.32 11.10
N SER A 144 -14.27 28.16 12.12
CA SER A 144 -14.80 27.91 13.46
C SER A 144 -16.33 28.03 13.47
N LYS A 145 -16.88 29.04 12.80
CA LYS A 145 -18.31 29.33 12.81
C LYS A 145 -19.11 28.52 11.80
N GLY A 146 -18.48 27.93 10.78
CA GLY A 146 -19.20 27.18 9.74
C GLY A 146 -20.00 28.08 8.80
N LYS A 147 -19.62 29.36 8.63
CA LYS A 147 -20.44 30.36 7.92
C LYS A 147 -19.64 31.13 6.87
N ALA A 148 -20.31 31.46 5.77
CA ALA A 148 -19.81 32.41 4.79
C ALA A 148 -19.67 33.79 5.45
N ILE A 149 -18.52 34.42 5.23
CA ILE A 149 -18.25 35.79 5.67
C ILE A 149 -18.58 36.75 4.53
N ARG A 150 -18.14 36.42 3.31
CA ARG A 150 -18.21 37.30 2.16
C ARG A 150 -18.11 36.50 0.87
N GLU A 151 -18.93 36.85 -0.11
CA GLU A 151 -18.72 36.53 -1.51
C GLU A 151 -18.04 37.72 -2.19
N PHE A 152 -16.97 37.46 -2.95
CA PHE A 152 -16.23 38.52 -3.63
C PHE A 152 -16.78 38.70 -5.04
N GLU A 153 -17.21 39.92 -5.36
CA GLU A 153 -17.55 40.32 -6.71
C GLU A 153 -16.26 40.58 -7.50
N ILE A 154 -15.96 39.67 -8.42
CA ILE A 154 -14.74 39.72 -9.22
C ILE A 154 -15.15 40.10 -10.66
N PRO A 155 -14.67 41.23 -11.21
CA PRO A 155 -14.97 41.65 -12.58
C PRO A 155 -14.75 40.55 -13.62
N SER A 156 -15.58 40.56 -14.67
CA SER A 156 -15.73 39.50 -15.68
C SER A 156 -14.42 38.86 -16.16
N GLY A 157 -14.40 37.53 -16.22
CA GLY A 157 -13.30 36.71 -16.72
C GLY A 157 -13.34 35.31 -16.09
N PHE A 158 -12.77 34.31 -16.74
CA PHE A 158 -12.67 32.96 -16.14
C PHE A 158 -11.60 32.97 -15.05
N ILE A 159 -11.93 32.52 -13.84
CA ILE A 159 -10.98 32.41 -12.72
C ILE A 159 -10.42 30.99 -12.71
N TYR A 160 -9.10 30.82 -12.71
CA TYR A 160 -8.48 29.50 -12.63
C TYR A 160 -8.30 29.03 -11.19
N ASN A 161 -7.73 29.89 -10.36
CA ASN A 161 -7.33 29.54 -9.00
C ASN A 161 -7.36 30.77 -8.09
N ILE A 162 -7.30 30.50 -6.80
CA ILE A 162 -7.21 31.51 -5.75
C ILE A 162 -6.00 31.21 -4.86
N SER A 163 -5.42 32.24 -4.24
CA SER A 163 -4.38 32.05 -3.24
C SER A 163 -4.33 33.22 -2.26
N PHE A 164 -3.96 32.96 -1.01
CA PHE A 164 -3.71 34.04 -0.05
C PHE A 164 -2.33 34.65 -0.28
N SER A 165 -2.25 35.97 -0.13
CA SER A 165 -0.97 36.67 -0.04
C SER A 165 -0.15 36.15 1.16
N PRO A 166 1.19 36.31 1.16
CA PRO A 166 2.03 35.82 2.26
C PRO A 166 1.62 36.37 3.63
N THR A 167 1.08 37.59 3.67
CA THR A 167 0.58 38.23 4.91
C THR A 167 -0.77 37.66 5.37
N GLY A 168 -1.48 36.93 4.49
CA GLY A 168 -2.82 36.41 4.73
C GLY A 168 -3.91 37.47 4.79
N LYS A 169 -3.62 38.73 4.42
CA LYS A 169 -4.59 39.83 4.44
C LYS A 169 -5.36 39.99 3.14
N GLU A 170 -4.82 39.47 2.04
CA GLU A 170 -5.42 39.62 0.71
C GLU A 170 -5.61 38.24 0.05
N LEU A 171 -6.61 38.18 -0.83
CA LEU A 171 -6.81 37.10 -1.77
C LEU A 171 -6.31 37.51 -3.16
N ILE A 172 -5.43 36.70 -3.73
CA ILE A 172 -4.86 36.82 -5.07
C ILE A 172 -5.70 35.96 -6.00
N ILE A 173 -6.27 36.57 -7.04
CA ILE A 173 -7.17 35.88 -7.98
C ILE A 173 -6.46 35.64 -9.31
N GLY A 174 -6.31 34.37 -9.68
CA GLY A 174 -5.79 33.98 -10.98
C GLY A 174 -6.85 33.98 -12.06
N ARG A 175 -6.68 34.80 -13.10
CA ARG A 175 -7.67 34.97 -14.17
C ARG A 175 -7.13 34.52 -15.52
N LEU A 176 -8.03 34.17 -16.43
CA LEU A 176 -7.74 33.88 -17.83
C LEU A 176 -7.25 35.12 -18.57
N GLU A 177 -7.88 36.26 -18.35
CA GLU A 177 -7.57 37.50 -19.05
C GLU A 177 -7.53 38.67 -18.06
N GLY A 178 -6.71 39.67 -18.38
CA GLY A 178 -6.62 40.90 -17.60
C GLY A 178 -5.68 40.83 -16.41
N GLU A 179 -5.90 41.75 -15.47
CA GLU A 179 -5.05 41.97 -14.30
C GLU A 179 -5.22 40.84 -13.26
N ILE A 180 -4.19 40.62 -12.43
CA ILE A 180 -4.26 39.73 -11.25
C ILE A 180 -4.60 40.61 -10.03
N PRO A 181 -5.86 40.62 -9.56
CA PRO A 181 -6.25 41.45 -8.43
C PRO A 181 -5.87 40.82 -7.09
N PHE A 182 -5.55 41.70 -6.15
CA PHE A 182 -5.35 41.45 -4.74
C PHE A 182 -6.53 42.10 -4.03
N VAL A 183 -7.40 41.27 -3.48
CA VAL A 183 -8.63 41.68 -2.82
C VAL A 183 -8.41 41.64 -1.32
N ASP A 184 -8.58 42.76 -0.63
CA ASP A 184 -8.47 42.81 0.83
C ASP A 184 -9.60 42.00 1.47
N LEU A 185 -9.27 41.11 2.42
CA LEU A 185 -10.25 40.22 3.01
C LEU A 185 -11.28 40.94 3.90
N ALA A 186 -10.92 42.10 4.47
CA ALA A 186 -11.80 42.83 5.38
C ALA A 186 -12.80 43.70 4.60
N SER A 187 -12.31 44.52 3.67
CA SER A 187 -13.15 45.41 2.87
C SER A 187 -13.86 44.67 1.74
N GLY A 188 -13.22 43.67 1.14
CA GLY A 188 -13.67 43.03 -0.11
C GLY A 188 -13.31 43.82 -1.36
N GLU A 189 -12.55 44.91 -1.22
CA GLU A 189 -12.15 45.77 -2.33
C GLU A 189 -10.82 45.31 -2.93
N THR A 190 -10.65 45.53 -4.24
CA THR A 190 -9.36 45.33 -4.90
C THR A 190 -8.41 46.45 -4.47
N VAL A 191 -7.37 46.10 -3.69
CA VAL A 191 -6.39 47.05 -3.16
C VAL A 191 -5.14 47.18 -4.02
N LYS A 192 -4.87 46.15 -4.84
CA LYS A 192 -3.72 46.10 -5.73
C LYS A 192 -4.03 45.21 -6.94
N THR A 193 -3.43 45.53 -8.08
CA THR A 193 -3.47 44.66 -9.27
C THR A 193 -2.06 44.49 -9.85
N LEU A 194 -1.74 43.28 -10.33
CA LEU A 194 -0.54 43.02 -11.12
C LEU A 194 -0.91 43.02 -12.60
N ASN A 195 -0.01 43.56 -13.43
CA ASN A 195 -0.15 43.71 -14.88
C ASN A 195 -1.20 44.76 -15.34
N SER A 196 -0.98 46.04 -15.00
CA SER A 196 -1.92 47.15 -15.27
C SER A 196 -1.87 47.74 -16.69
N LYS A 197 -1.04 47.21 -17.60
CA LYS A 197 -0.91 47.73 -18.98
C LYS A 197 -0.73 46.61 -20.00
N ARG A 198 -1.33 46.80 -21.18
CA ARG A 198 -1.04 46.00 -22.38
C ARG A 198 0.46 46.16 -22.68
N PHE A 199 1.21 45.06 -22.75
CA PHE A 199 2.66 45.09 -23.01
C PHE A 199 3.00 46.01 -24.18
N GLY A 200 3.82 47.03 -23.95
CA GLY A 200 4.39 47.89 -24.98
C GLY A 200 5.81 47.47 -25.34
N ASP A 201 6.32 47.92 -26.49
CA ASP A 201 7.68 47.60 -26.95
C ASP A 201 8.78 48.01 -25.94
N ASP A 202 8.50 49.03 -25.11
CA ASP A 202 9.41 49.55 -24.09
C ASP A 202 9.43 48.74 -22.77
N ASP A 203 8.49 47.81 -22.57
CA ASP A 203 8.39 46.98 -21.35
C ASP A 203 9.41 45.82 -21.35
N PHE A 204 10.14 45.62 -22.46
CA PHE A 204 11.03 44.49 -22.67
C PHE A 204 12.51 44.90 -22.65
N ARG A 205 13.35 44.05 -22.05
CA ARG A 205 14.81 44.26 -22.02
C ARG A 205 15.35 44.41 -23.45
N THR A 206 16.23 45.38 -23.66
CA THR A 206 16.91 45.61 -24.94
C THR A 206 17.61 44.33 -25.43
N GLY A 207 17.25 43.84 -26.63
CA GLY A 207 17.88 42.67 -27.26
C GLY A 207 16.97 41.48 -27.60
N ILE A 208 15.66 41.58 -27.34
CA ILE A 208 14.68 40.53 -27.70
C ILE A 208 14.15 40.78 -29.12
N ASN A 209 14.09 39.74 -29.96
CA ASN A 209 13.64 39.83 -31.35
C ASN A 209 12.14 40.24 -31.42
N PRO A 210 11.79 41.31 -32.18
CA PRO A 210 10.41 41.73 -32.43
C PRO A 210 9.46 40.61 -32.90
N ASP A 211 9.94 39.62 -33.65
CA ASP A 211 9.12 38.50 -34.13
C ASP A 211 8.69 37.53 -33.01
N SER A 212 9.46 37.46 -31.91
CA SER A 212 9.05 36.75 -30.68
C SER A 212 7.99 37.55 -29.91
N LEU A 213 7.97 38.88 -30.12
CA LEU A 213 7.08 39.84 -29.48
C LEU A 213 5.70 39.89 -30.15
N TYR A 214 5.63 39.80 -31.49
CA TYR A 214 4.34 39.81 -32.20
C TYR A 214 3.46 38.59 -31.89
N MET A 215 4.05 37.45 -31.49
CA MET A 215 3.31 36.30 -30.97
C MET A 215 2.70 36.52 -29.57
N LEU A 216 3.17 37.50 -28.78
CA LEU A 216 2.56 37.86 -27.49
C LEU A 216 1.21 38.57 -27.67
N SER A 217 0.92 39.08 -28.87
CA SER A 217 -0.30 39.84 -29.17
C SER A 217 -1.47 39.00 -29.70
N VAL A 218 -1.31 37.68 -29.90
CA VAL A 218 -2.38 36.83 -30.44
C VAL A 218 -2.63 35.63 -29.51
N ASN A 219 -3.81 35.66 -28.86
CA ASN A 219 -4.46 34.63 -28.03
C ASN A 219 -4.10 34.55 -26.53
N GLY A 220 -3.82 35.69 -25.89
CA GLY A 220 -4.65 36.25 -24.78
C GLY A 220 -4.95 35.48 -23.49
N ASN A 221 -4.63 34.19 -23.36
CA ASN A 221 -5.07 33.38 -22.23
C ASN A 221 -3.93 33.16 -21.24
N SER A 222 -4.05 33.76 -20.06
CA SER A 222 -3.38 33.29 -18.86
C SER A 222 -3.98 31.96 -18.43
N LEU A 223 -3.16 30.96 -18.11
CA LEU A 223 -3.62 29.62 -17.73
C LEU A 223 -3.65 29.43 -16.20
N GLY A 224 -3.41 30.51 -15.44
CA GLY A 224 -3.39 30.53 -13.98
C GLY A 224 -2.14 31.21 -13.42
N ASN A 225 -1.98 31.17 -12.10
CA ASN A 225 -0.79 31.65 -11.41
C ASN A 225 -0.49 30.84 -10.15
N VAL A 226 0.76 30.92 -9.69
CA VAL A 226 1.21 30.34 -8.43
C VAL A 226 1.87 31.40 -7.57
N VAL A 227 1.61 31.35 -6.27
CA VAL A 227 2.20 32.26 -5.30
C VAL A 227 3.40 31.57 -4.66
N ALA A 228 4.59 32.05 -4.96
CA ALA A 228 5.82 31.66 -4.28
C ALA A 228 5.95 32.48 -2.99
N ARG A 229 5.25 32.04 -1.93
CA ARG A 229 5.13 32.81 -0.68
C ARG A 229 6.48 33.15 -0.07
N GLU A 230 7.38 32.18 -0.03
CA GLU A 230 8.72 32.30 0.55
C GLU A 230 9.60 33.32 -0.19
N LEU A 231 9.36 33.48 -1.50
CA LEU A 231 10.08 34.43 -2.34
C LEU A 231 9.39 35.81 -2.38
N GLY A 232 8.16 35.91 -1.86
CA GLY A 232 7.31 37.10 -2.04
C GLY A 232 6.96 37.35 -3.50
N LYS A 233 6.84 36.30 -4.32
CA LYS A 233 6.60 36.40 -5.78
C LYS A 233 5.30 35.75 -6.22
N VAL A 234 4.77 36.21 -7.34
CA VAL A 234 3.73 35.51 -8.12
C VAL A 234 4.33 35.09 -9.45
N ILE A 235 4.10 33.85 -9.84
CA ILE A 235 4.45 33.33 -11.17
C ILE A 235 3.15 33.20 -11.96
N SER A 236 3.00 33.94 -13.05
CA SER A 236 1.84 33.84 -13.93
C SER A 236 2.19 33.05 -15.19
N TYR A 237 1.19 32.34 -15.72
CA TYR A 237 1.30 31.53 -16.92
C TYR A 237 0.55 32.20 -18.06
N HIS A 238 1.18 32.40 -19.21
CA HIS A 238 0.56 33.02 -20.39
C HIS A 238 0.96 32.24 -21.65
N SER A 239 0.07 31.38 -22.15
CA SER A 239 0.40 30.44 -23.24
C SER A 239 1.73 29.73 -22.97
N LYS A 240 2.72 29.78 -23.86
CA LYS A 240 4.04 29.17 -23.67
C LYS A 240 5.02 30.00 -22.82
N MET A 241 4.55 30.92 -21.99
CA MET A 241 5.40 31.82 -21.22
C MET A 241 5.08 31.76 -19.73
N ILE A 242 6.12 31.86 -18.90
CA ILE A 242 5.98 32.13 -17.47
C ILE A 242 6.61 33.47 -17.13
N ILE A 243 5.95 34.26 -16.29
CA ILE A 243 6.42 35.57 -15.82
C ILE A 243 6.45 35.57 -14.29
N MET A 244 7.55 36.05 -13.71
CA MET A 244 7.68 36.26 -12.27
C MET A 244 7.48 37.74 -11.93
N TRP A 245 6.63 37.97 -10.93
CA TRP A 245 6.24 39.30 -10.45
C TRP A 245 6.60 39.43 -8.96
N ASP A 246 7.14 40.58 -8.59
CA ASP A 246 7.38 40.94 -7.20
C ASP A 246 6.08 41.41 -6.53
N ILE A 247 5.65 40.74 -5.45
CA ILE A 247 4.40 41.07 -4.77
C ILE A 247 4.47 42.44 -4.10
N ALA A 248 5.63 42.89 -3.61
CA ALA A 248 5.73 44.15 -2.92
C ALA A 248 5.62 45.34 -3.89
N SER A 249 6.49 45.38 -4.89
CA SER A 249 6.60 46.46 -5.88
C SER A 249 5.57 46.36 -7.01
N GLY A 250 5.03 45.18 -7.27
CA GLY A 250 4.16 44.91 -8.41
C GLY A 250 4.86 44.91 -9.77
N LYS A 251 6.20 44.92 -9.79
CA LYS A 251 7.00 44.91 -11.02
C LYS A 251 7.27 43.49 -11.49
N GLN A 252 7.46 43.34 -12.80
CA GLN A 252 7.98 42.11 -13.38
C GLN A 252 9.47 41.97 -13.04
N ASP A 253 9.86 40.80 -12.54
CA ASP A 253 11.24 40.46 -12.22
C ASP A 253 11.93 39.73 -13.38
N ASN A 254 11.28 38.68 -13.90
CA ASN A 254 11.85 37.79 -14.92
C ASN A 254 10.76 37.11 -15.77
N PHE A 255 11.12 36.56 -16.93
CA PHE A 255 10.20 35.77 -17.76
C PHE A 255 10.95 34.68 -18.55
N MET A 256 10.28 33.57 -18.87
CA MET A 256 10.85 32.44 -19.64
C MET A 256 9.83 31.96 -20.67
N MET A 257 10.32 31.68 -21.87
CA MET A 257 9.58 30.95 -22.90
C MET A 257 9.77 29.44 -22.73
N LEU A 258 8.68 28.71 -22.82
CA LEU A 258 8.59 27.26 -22.83
C LEU A 258 8.31 26.77 -24.25
N ASP A 259 8.63 25.51 -24.52
CA ASP A 259 8.27 24.83 -25.76
C ASP A 259 6.82 24.33 -25.76
N ILE A 260 6.18 24.30 -24.58
CA ILE A 260 4.85 23.76 -24.30
C ILE A 260 4.00 24.71 -23.44
N ASN A 261 2.67 24.61 -23.56
CA ASN A 261 1.74 25.37 -22.72
C ASN A 261 1.66 24.73 -21.32
N PRO A 262 1.94 25.47 -20.23
CA PRO A 262 1.72 25.01 -18.88
C PRO A 262 0.26 25.22 -18.46
N TYR A 263 -0.25 24.33 -17.63
CA TYR A 263 -1.62 24.38 -17.15
C TYR A 263 -1.70 24.71 -15.66
N GLY A 264 -0.69 24.34 -14.87
CA GLY A 264 -0.64 24.61 -13.44
C GLY A 264 0.71 24.22 -12.84
N GLY A 265 0.99 24.70 -11.64
CA GLY A 265 2.25 24.42 -10.98
C GLY A 265 2.20 24.58 -9.47
N VAL A 266 3.32 24.30 -8.84
CA VAL A 266 3.54 24.50 -7.41
C VAL A 266 5.00 24.91 -7.19
N VAL A 267 5.23 25.79 -6.21
CA VAL A 267 6.55 26.26 -5.85
C VAL A 267 6.93 25.70 -4.49
N SER A 268 8.17 25.24 -4.38
CA SER A 268 8.81 24.81 -3.14
C SER A 268 10.20 25.42 -3.08
N GLY A 269 10.47 26.29 -2.10
CA GLY A 269 11.71 27.06 -2.05
C GLY A 269 11.95 27.87 -3.33
N ASN A 270 13.10 27.64 -3.96
CA ASN A 270 13.49 28.24 -5.25
C ASN A 270 13.17 27.35 -6.46
N LYS A 271 12.35 26.30 -6.30
CA LYS A 271 12.01 25.35 -7.36
C LYS A 271 10.54 25.46 -7.73
N LEU A 272 10.25 25.37 -9.02
CA LEU A 272 8.91 25.32 -9.57
C LEU A 272 8.71 23.98 -10.30
N ALA A 273 7.67 23.25 -9.94
CA ALA A 273 7.17 22.15 -10.75
C ALA A 273 5.94 22.63 -11.53
N LEU A 274 5.96 22.39 -12.84
CA LEU A 274 4.98 22.94 -13.77
C LEU A 274 4.43 21.82 -14.66
N ARG A 275 3.13 21.55 -14.58
CA ARG A 275 2.45 20.59 -15.45
C ARG A 275 2.21 21.22 -16.82
N ALA A 276 2.67 20.55 -17.87
CA ALA A 276 2.57 21.01 -19.23
C ALA A 276 2.33 19.81 -20.17
N GLY A 277 1.07 19.62 -20.60
CA GLY A 277 0.66 18.51 -21.46
C GLY A 277 0.86 17.15 -20.81
N LYS A 278 1.68 16.30 -21.42
CA LYS A 278 2.01 14.95 -20.91
C LYS A 278 3.27 14.94 -20.03
N GLU A 279 3.72 16.10 -19.59
CA GLU A 279 5.00 16.23 -18.88
C GLU A 279 4.85 17.19 -17.69
N VAL A 280 5.73 17.02 -16.71
CA VAL A 280 6.00 18.01 -15.67
C VAL A 280 7.42 18.51 -15.87
N ARG A 281 7.58 19.83 -15.91
CA ARG A 281 8.87 20.53 -16.01
C ARG A 281 9.28 21.02 -14.62
N PHE A 282 10.52 20.76 -14.23
CA PHE A 282 11.11 21.27 -13.00
C PHE A 282 12.05 22.43 -13.33
N ILE A 283 11.83 23.58 -12.71
CA ILE A 283 12.52 24.83 -13.03
C ILE A 283 13.20 25.38 -11.77
N ASP A 284 14.47 25.75 -11.89
CA ASP A 284 15.20 26.52 -10.90
C ASP A 284 14.86 28.00 -11.08
N LEU A 285 14.24 28.62 -10.08
CA LEU A 285 13.77 30.01 -10.15
C LEU A 285 14.89 31.03 -9.94
N GLU A 286 16.02 30.65 -9.32
CA GLU A 286 17.19 31.52 -9.19
C GLU A 286 17.98 31.57 -10.49
N LYS A 287 18.25 30.40 -11.07
CA LYS A 287 18.97 30.26 -12.34
C LYS A 287 18.08 30.53 -13.54
N TRP A 288 16.76 30.48 -13.34
CA TRP A 288 15.75 30.61 -14.36
C TRP A 288 15.98 29.63 -15.52
N ALA A 289 16.12 28.35 -15.17
CA ALA A 289 16.45 27.26 -16.10
C ALA A 289 15.69 25.98 -15.77
N VAL A 290 15.31 25.23 -16.81
CA VAL A 290 14.72 23.88 -16.67
C VAL A 290 15.81 22.92 -16.17
N ILE A 291 15.55 22.25 -15.05
CA ILE A 291 16.43 21.27 -14.41
C ILE A 291 16.24 19.90 -15.07
N ASP A 292 14.99 19.46 -15.14
CA ASP A 292 14.61 18.16 -15.69
C ASP A 292 13.12 18.18 -16.10
N SER A 293 12.67 17.07 -16.67
CA SER A 293 11.27 16.84 -16.95
C SER A 293 10.88 15.38 -16.91
N ALA A 294 9.67 15.12 -16.43
CA ALA A 294 9.15 13.77 -16.31
C ALA A 294 7.84 13.59 -17.09
N LYS A 295 7.66 12.39 -17.66
CA LYS A 295 6.41 12.02 -18.31
C LYS A 295 5.34 11.70 -17.25
N VAL A 296 4.19 12.32 -17.42
CA VAL A 296 2.99 12.07 -16.62
C VAL A 296 1.84 11.66 -17.53
N THR A 297 0.88 10.94 -16.98
CA THR A 297 -0.34 10.58 -17.68
C THR A 297 -1.23 11.83 -17.73
N PRO A 298 -1.61 12.31 -18.92
CA PRO A 298 -2.28 13.60 -19.07
C PRO A 298 -3.70 13.55 -18.51
N GLY A 299 -3.92 14.12 -17.32
CA GLY A 299 -5.27 14.30 -16.79
C GLY A 299 -5.87 15.66 -17.15
N ASP A 300 -7.19 15.75 -17.17
CA ASP A 300 -7.94 17.01 -17.38
C ASP A 300 -7.72 18.06 -16.27
N TYR A 301 -7.00 17.72 -15.19
CA TYR A 301 -6.88 18.52 -13.97
C TYR A 301 -5.42 18.72 -13.54
N ASN A 302 -5.11 19.89 -12.97
CA ASN A 302 -3.79 20.22 -12.43
C ASN A 302 -3.60 19.68 -11.00
N THR A 303 -3.39 18.38 -10.88
CA THR A 303 -3.08 17.73 -9.60
C THR A 303 -1.58 17.70 -9.37
N ILE A 304 -1.04 18.80 -8.83
CA ILE A 304 0.35 18.88 -8.37
C ILE A 304 0.43 19.57 -7.00
N THR A 305 1.27 19.04 -6.11
CA THR A 305 1.53 19.59 -4.78
C THR A 305 2.99 19.36 -4.39
N CYS A 306 3.44 19.93 -3.27
CA CYS A 306 4.72 19.60 -2.64
C CYS A 306 4.51 19.24 -1.17
N ASP A 307 5.49 18.57 -0.59
CA ASP A 307 5.58 18.36 0.85
C ASP A 307 6.03 19.66 1.57
N PRO A 308 5.68 19.83 2.87
CA PRO A 308 6.08 21.01 3.64
C PRO A 308 7.60 21.18 3.81
N GLU A 309 8.37 20.08 3.81
CA GLU A 309 9.85 20.14 3.88
C GLU A 309 10.47 20.51 2.53
N GLY A 310 9.67 20.47 1.47
CA GLY A 310 10.06 20.83 0.12
C GLY A 310 10.96 19.81 -0.58
N LYS A 311 11.03 18.58 -0.09
CA LYS A 311 11.89 17.52 -0.64
C LYS A 311 11.32 16.89 -1.92
N TYR A 312 9.99 16.82 -2.04
CA TYR A 312 9.29 16.16 -3.12
C TYR A 312 8.15 17.01 -3.71
N PHE A 313 8.10 17.06 -5.03
CA PHE A 313 6.88 17.35 -5.77
C PHE A 313 6.08 16.07 -5.96
N MET A 314 4.75 16.19 -5.91
CA MET A 314 3.82 15.08 -6.06
C MET A 314 2.81 15.38 -7.15
N THR A 315 2.55 14.43 -8.04
CA THR A 315 1.55 14.54 -9.10
C THR A 315 0.50 13.45 -9.00
N GLY A 316 -0.76 13.82 -9.20
CA GLY A 316 -1.87 12.89 -9.29
C GLY A 316 -2.12 12.48 -10.74
N GLU A 317 -2.21 11.18 -10.99
CA GLU A 317 -2.27 10.63 -12.33
C GLU A 317 -3.68 10.12 -12.70
N MET A 318 -3.94 9.95 -14.00
CA MET A 318 -5.22 9.37 -14.47
C MET A 318 -5.39 7.91 -14.08
N ASP A 319 -4.29 7.18 -13.93
CA ASP A 319 -4.28 5.78 -13.52
C ASP A 319 -4.52 5.60 -12.01
N GLY A 320 -4.75 6.69 -11.27
CA GLY A 320 -4.96 6.71 -9.83
C GLY A 320 -3.68 6.75 -9.01
N SER A 321 -2.51 6.70 -9.65
CA SER A 321 -1.24 6.77 -8.94
C SER A 321 -0.90 8.19 -8.50
N VAL A 322 -0.06 8.28 -7.47
CA VAL A 322 0.63 9.50 -7.09
C VAL A 322 2.12 9.32 -7.33
N LYS A 323 2.72 10.16 -8.17
CA LYS A 323 4.16 10.11 -8.43
C LYS A 323 4.90 11.14 -7.62
N PHE A 324 6.03 10.73 -7.04
CA PHE A 324 6.91 11.57 -6.24
C PHE A 324 8.17 11.88 -7.06
N PHE A 325 8.52 13.17 -7.13
CA PHE A 325 9.70 13.68 -7.81
C PHE A 325 10.55 14.47 -6.84
N GLU A 326 11.85 14.18 -6.78
CA GLU A 326 12.76 14.94 -5.93
C GLU A 326 12.84 16.39 -6.39
N THR A 327 12.61 17.34 -5.48
CA THR A 327 12.65 18.79 -5.79
C THR A 327 14.02 19.24 -6.30
N ALA A 328 15.10 18.62 -5.83
CA ALA A 328 16.46 18.98 -6.20
C ALA A 328 16.85 18.57 -7.63
N THR A 329 16.40 17.37 -8.06
CA THR A 329 16.86 16.74 -9.30
C THR A 329 15.78 16.66 -10.38
N GLY A 330 14.50 16.69 -10.00
CA GLY A 330 13.35 16.44 -10.88
C GLY A 330 13.14 14.96 -11.22
N LYS A 331 13.98 14.06 -10.71
CA LYS A 331 13.85 12.62 -10.96
C LYS A 331 12.71 12.02 -10.15
N GLN A 332 12.01 11.06 -10.76
CA GLN A 332 10.99 10.30 -10.06
C GLN A 332 11.66 9.40 -9.00
N ALA A 333 11.21 9.52 -7.75
CA ALA A 333 11.68 8.69 -6.65
C ALA A 333 10.82 7.43 -6.49
N MET A 334 9.49 7.59 -6.52
CA MET A 334 8.54 6.51 -6.27
C MET A 334 7.13 6.83 -6.78
N SER A 335 6.24 5.86 -6.72
CA SER A 335 4.81 6.00 -7.01
C SER A 335 3.97 5.25 -5.99
N LEU A 336 2.89 5.87 -5.54
CA LEU A 336 1.86 5.27 -4.70
C LEU A 336 0.67 4.86 -5.57
N TYR A 337 0.09 3.69 -5.29
CA TYR A 337 -1.10 3.17 -5.95
C TYR A 337 -2.12 2.76 -4.91
N ALA A 338 -3.36 3.23 -5.02
CA ALA A 338 -4.50 2.69 -4.28
C ALA A 338 -5.40 1.93 -5.25
N PHE A 339 -5.72 0.68 -4.91
CA PHE A 339 -6.57 -0.19 -5.72
C PHE A 339 -7.98 -0.27 -5.16
N ASP A 340 -8.10 -0.21 -3.84
CA ASP A 340 -9.37 -0.11 -3.14
C ASP A 340 -9.20 0.63 -1.80
N THR A 341 -10.12 0.43 -0.84
CA THR A 341 -10.10 1.10 0.47
C THR A 341 -8.93 0.69 1.35
N THR A 342 -8.34 -0.48 1.12
CA THR A 342 -7.25 -1.05 1.94
C THR A 342 -6.02 -1.40 1.13
N ASP A 343 -6.18 -1.72 -0.16
CA ASP A 343 -5.09 -2.21 -0.98
C ASP A 343 -4.27 -1.07 -1.56
N TRP A 344 -2.98 -1.08 -1.24
CA TRP A 344 -1.99 -0.09 -1.67
C TRP A 344 -0.68 -0.73 -2.15
N ALA A 345 0.08 0.01 -2.96
CA ALA A 345 1.45 -0.31 -3.32
C ALA A 345 2.32 0.95 -3.45
N VAL A 346 3.60 0.82 -3.11
CA VAL A 346 4.69 1.75 -3.35
C VAL A 346 5.64 1.09 -4.33
N VAL A 347 6.01 1.78 -5.41
CA VAL A 347 6.92 1.25 -6.43
C VAL A 347 7.97 2.30 -6.80
N THR A 348 9.24 1.89 -6.93
CA THR A 348 10.30 2.77 -7.48
C THR A 348 10.53 2.52 -8.98
N PRO A 349 11.08 3.51 -9.71
CA PRO A 349 11.46 3.33 -11.11
C PRO A 349 12.44 2.17 -11.35
N ASP A 350 13.28 1.88 -10.35
CA ASP A 350 14.29 0.81 -10.38
C ASP A 350 13.69 -0.58 -10.12
N GLY A 351 12.37 -0.67 -9.96
CA GLY A 351 11.66 -1.95 -9.85
C GLY A 351 11.61 -2.53 -8.44
N TYR A 352 11.92 -1.75 -7.41
CA TYR A 352 11.62 -2.11 -6.02
C TYR A 352 10.16 -1.84 -5.69
N PHE A 353 9.60 -2.63 -4.78
CA PHE A 353 8.23 -2.42 -4.31
C PHE A 353 8.01 -2.79 -2.84
N ASP A 354 7.00 -2.16 -2.27
CA ASP A 354 6.32 -2.56 -1.04
C ASP A 354 4.81 -2.47 -1.32
N ALA A 355 4.02 -3.38 -0.79
CA ALA A 355 2.59 -3.42 -1.09
C ALA A 355 1.80 -4.18 -0.03
N SER A 356 0.53 -3.80 0.11
CA SER A 356 -0.48 -4.66 0.71
C SER A 356 -0.58 -5.99 -0.04
N LEU A 357 -1.03 -7.03 0.66
CA LEU A 357 -1.10 -8.38 0.09
C LEU A 357 -2.09 -8.48 -1.08
N GLY A 358 -3.25 -7.81 -1.00
CA GLY A 358 -4.20 -7.73 -2.11
C GLY A 358 -3.61 -7.06 -3.35
N ALA A 359 -2.80 -6.01 -3.15
CA ALA A 359 -2.11 -5.32 -4.23
C ALA A 359 -0.99 -6.14 -4.87
N MET A 360 -0.28 -7.01 -4.13
CA MET A 360 0.81 -7.82 -4.71
C MET A 360 0.36 -8.66 -5.90
N GLY A 361 -0.88 -9.15 -5.90
CA GLY A 361 -1.45 -9.90 -7.04
C GLY A 361 -1.66 -9.06 -8.31
N LEU A 362 -1.55 -7.74 -8.20
CA LEU A 362 -1.65 -6.78 -9.30
C LEU A 362 -0.27 -6.31 -9.78
N LEU A 363 0.82 -6.75 -9.16
CA LEU A 363 2.18 -6.39 -9.58
C LEU A 363 2.78 -7.53 -10.42
N TYR A 364 3.51 -7.19 -11.47
CA TYR A 364 4.18 -8.15 -12.35
C TYR A 364 5.33 -7.51 -13.12
N TYR A 365 6.30 -8.31 -13.55
CA TYR A 365 7.37 -7.83 -14.43
C TYR A 365 7.00 -8.04 -15.89
N VAL A 366 7.49 -7.16 -16.76
CA VAL A 366 7.36 -7.32 -18.21
C VAL A 366 8.72 -7.20 -18.85
N ASP A 367 9.06 -8.20 -19.67
CA ASP A 367 10.20 -8.13 -20.57
C ASP A 367 9.72 -8.31 -22.02
N GLY A 368 9.81 -7.25 -22.82
CA GLY A 368 9.21 -7.21 -24.15
C GLY A 368 7.70 -7.45 -24.13
N LEU A 369 7.26 -8.62 -24.62
CA LEU A 369 5.85 -9.06 -24.60
C LEU A 369 5.59 -10.15 -23.55
N GLU A 370 6.63 -10.61 -22.85
CA GLU A 370 6.51 -11.65 -21.84
C GLU A 370 6.11 -11.04 -20.50
N ILE A 371 5.04 -11.60 -19.92
CA ILE A 371 4.61 -11.28 -18.56
C ILE A 371 5.29 -12.25 -17.63
N ILE A 372 6.06 -11.71 -16.70
CA ILE A 372 6.79 -12.46 -15.70
C ILE A 372 6.10 -12.24 -14.34
N PRO A 373 5.69 -13.32 -13.64
CA PRO A 373 5.10 -13.21 -12.31
C PRO A 373 6.01 -12.46 -11.34
N LEU A 374 5.42 -11.68 -10.42
CA LEU A 374 6.16 -10.93 -9.40
C LEU A 374 7.15 -11.81 -8.62
N GLU A 375 6.74 -13.06 -8.34
CA GLU A 375 7.49 -14.03 -7.57
C GLU A 375 8.86 -14.37 -8.15
N ALA A 376 9.03 -14.28 -9.48
CA ALA A 376 10.28 -14.63 -10.13
C ALA A 376 11.46 -13.73 -9.70
N ASN A 377 11.17 -12.50 -9.26
CA ASN A 377 12.19 -11.53 -8.87
C ASN A 377 11.93 -10.86 -7.52
N PHE A 378 10.90 -11.29 -6.79
CA PHE A 378 10.55 -10.72 -5.49
C PHE A 378 11.79 -10.74 -4.57
N GLU A 379 12.69 -11.76 -4.65
CA GLU A 379 14.09 -11.84 -4.11
C GLU A 379 14.72 -10.48 -3.89
N LYS A 380 14.92 -9.86 -5.04
CA LYS A 380 15.77 -8.70 -5.21
C LYS A 380 14.97 -7.41 -5.10
N ALA A 381 13.65 -7.50 -5.23
CA ALA A 381 12.77 -6.37 -5.50
C ALA A 381 11.89 -5.93 -4.33
N TYR A 382 11.49 -6.85 -3.48
CA TYR A 382 10.66 -6.49 -2.33
C TYR A 382 11.50 -5.83 -1.25
N ALA A 383 11.08 -4.65 -0.82
CA ALA A 383 11.74 -3.89 0.22
C ALA A 383 10.67 -3.40 1.23
N PRO A 384 10.59 -3.97 2.44
CA PRO A 384 9.65 -3.50 3.45
C PRO A 384 9.98 -2.06 3.85
N SER A 385 8.95 -1.25 4.13
CA SER A 385 9.12 0.17 4.47
C SER A 385 9.88 0.94 3.38
N LEU A 386 9.64 0.56 2.12
CA LEU A 386 10.27 1.15 0.94
C LEU A 386 10.16 2.67 0.92
N PHE A 387 8.95 3.18 1.17
CA PHE A 387 8.67 4.60 1.14
C PHE A 387 9.56 5.37 2.12
N ARG A 388 9.66 4.89 3.36
CA ARG A 388 10.52 5.48 4.40
C ARG A 388 11.98 5.45 3.99
N THR A 389 12.45 4.31 3.48
CA THR A 389 13.83 4.13 3.03
C THR A 389 14.19 5.13 1.92
N VAL A 390 13.30 5.31 0.94
CA VAL A 390 13.43 6.31 -0.14
C VAL A 390 13.38 7.73 0.42
N LYS A 391 12.42 8.04 1.30
CA LYS A 391 12.27 9.35 1.94
C LYS A 391 13.47 9.73 2.78
N GLU A 392 14.17 8.79 3.41
CA GLU A 392 15.41 9.02 4.16
C GLU A 392 16.64 9.13 3.24
N GLY A 393 16.51 8.82 1.95
CA GLY A 393 17.62 8.80 0.99
C GLY A 393 18.58 7.62 1.18
N LYS A 394 18.11 6.55 1.83
CA LYS A 394 18.88 5.32 2.04
C LYS A 394 18.82 4.43 0.80
N LYS A 395 19.82 3.57 0.63
CA LYS A 395 19.85 2.57 -0.44
C LYS A 395 18.83 1.47 -0.13
N VAL A 396 17.95 1.17 -1.10
CA VAL A 396 16.80 0.25 -0.94
C VAL A 396 17.19 -1.24 -1.05
N GLY A 397 18.42 -1.56 -1.47
CA GLY A 397 18.91 -2.93 -1.53
C GLY A 397 20.32 -3.04 -2.11
N SER A 398 20.85 -4.25 -2.18
CA SER A 398 22.17 -4.56 -2.77
C SER A 398 22.09 -5.06 -4.23
N ALA A 399 20.94 -5.57 -4.66
CA ALA A 399 20.71 -6.12 -5.99
C ALA A 399 20.04 -5.11 -6.95
N GLU A 400 20.01 -5.41 -8.25
CA GLU A 400 19.27 -4.63 -9.24
C GLU A 400 18.03 -5.42 -9.68
N PRO A 401 16.81 -5.00 -9.26
CA PRO A 401 15.57 -5.64 -9.70
C PRO A 401 15.42 -5.57 -11.23
N GLY A 402 14.83 -6.58 -11.86
CA GLY A 402 14.64 -6.59 -13.31
C GLY A 402 15.77 -7.23 -14.11
N LYS A 403 16.96 -7.42 -13.53
CA LYS A 403 18.12 -8.03 -14.21
C LYS A 403 18.14 -9.56 -14.12
N ASP A 404 18.51 -10.17 -15.25
CA ASP A 404 18.74 -11.62 -15.43
C ASP A 404 17.54 -12.51 -15.06
N ILE A 405 16.31 -12.00 -15.18
CA ILE A 405 15.10 -12.76 -14.82
C ILE A 405 14.82 -13.88 -15.85
N LEU A 406 15.15 -13.65 -17.13
CA LEU A 406 14.93 -14.60 -18.22
C LEU A 406 16.26 -15.01 -18.88
N SER A 407 17.17 -15.65 -18.13
CA SER A 407 18.36 -16.23 -18.76
C SER A 407 17.99 -17.44 -19.65
N LYS A 408 18.69 -17.62 -20.79
CA LYS A 408 18.44 -18.68 -21.79
C LYS A 408 18.27 -20.06 -21.12
N GLY A 409 17.13 -20.71 -21.36
CA GLY A 409 16.74 -21.97 -20.71
C GLY A 409 15.72 -21.81 -19.59
N SER A 410 14.87 -20.77 -19.65
CA SER A 410 13.80 -20.51 -18.68
C SER A 410 12.46 -20.45 -19.40
N THR A 411 11.87 -21.60 -19.72
CA THR A 411 10.47 -21.70 -20.18
C THR A 411 9.62 -22.37 -19.08
N PRO A 412 8.40 -21.89 -18.81
CA PRO A 412 7.52 -22.52 -17.83
C PRO A 412 7.07 -23.91 -18.33
N PRO A 413 6.96 -24.93 -17.46
CA PRO A 413 6.49 -26.26 -17.87
C PRO A 413 5.00 -26.25 -18.26
N SER A 414 4.57 -27.08 -19.21
CA SER A 414 3.14 -27.28 -19.49
C SER A 414 2.53 -28.25 -18.50
N VAL A 415 1.37 -27.92 -17.90
CA VAL A 415 0.73 -28.74 -16.84
C VAL A 415 -0.70 -29.10 -17.21
N SER A 416 -1.09 -30.37 -17.02
CA SER A 416 -2.46 -30.86 -17.20
C SER A 416 -2.86 -31.81 -16.07
N MET A 417 -4.17 -31.93 -15.81
CA MET A 417 -4.72 -32.81 -14.78
C MET A 417 -5.84 -33.70 -15.29
N SER A 418 -5.96 -34.88 -14.69
CA SER A 418 -7.03 -35.83 -14.96
C SER A 418 -7.37 -36.66 -13.71
N ALA A 419 -8.62 -37.09 -13.59
CA ALA A 419 -9.08 -38.04 -12.58
C ALA A 419 -10.21 -38.90 -13.18
N GLU A 420 -10.46 -40.08 -12.64
CA GLU A 420 -11.49 -41.00 -13.14
C GLU A 420 -12.90 -40.38 -13.06
N ASN A 421 -13.18 -39.68 -11.95
CA ASN A 421 -14.43 -38.97 -11.70
C ASN A 421 -14.38 -37.48 -12.04
N ALA A 422 -13.42 -37.02 -12.85
CA ALA A 422 -13.37 -35.62 -13.29
C ALA A 422 -14.71 -35.20 -13.94
N SER A 423 -15.29 -34.10 -13.45
CA SER A 423 -16.60 -33.56 -13.84
C SER A 423 -17.79 -34.50 -13.58
N LYS A 424 -17.65 -35.48 -12.68
CA LYS A 424 -18.71 -36.38 -12.23
C LYS A 424 -18.98 -36.23 -10.72
N VAL A 425 -20.07 -36.83 -10.27
CA VAL A 425 -20.40 -36.96 -8.84
C VAL A 425 -19.73 -38.23 -8.31
N SER A 426 -18.75 -38.07 -7.43
CA SER A 426 -18.14 -39.17 -6.69
C SER A 426 -18.93 -39.47 -5.43
N LYS A 427 -18.99 -40.75 -5.07
CA LYS A 427 -19.52 -41.24 -3.78
C LYS A 427 -18.41 -41.81 -2.89
N LEU A 428 -17.16 -41.74 -3.36
CA LEU A 428 -16.02 -42.27 -2.65
C LEU A 428 -15.42 -41.16 -1.77
N PRO A 429 -14.97 -41.51 -0.54
CA PRO A 429 -14.35 -40.56 0.38
C PRO A 429 -12.92 -40.18 -0.05
N GLU A 430 -12.35 -40.88 -1.04
CA GLU A 430 -11.01 -40.63 -1.59
C GLU A 430 -11.04 -40.73 -3.12
N GLU A 431 -10.20 -39.94 -3.79
CA GLU A 431 -10.06 -39.94 -5.24
C GLU A 431 -8.57 -39.89 -5.64
N VAL A 432 -8.21 -40.62 -6.70
CA VAL A 432 -6.87 -40.53 -7.30
C VAL A 432 -6.88 -39.50 -8.42
N VAL A 433 -6.02 -38.50 -8.28
CA VAL A 433 -5.84 -37.42 -9.26
C VAL A 433 -4.43 -37.51 -9.85
N THR A 434 -4.32 -37.38 -11.17
CA THR A 434 -3.07 -37.43 -11.91
C THR A 434 -2.72 -36.06 -12.49
N ALA A 435 -1.50 -35.59 -12.23
CA ALA A 435 -0.92 -34.44 -12.93
C ALA A 435 0.13 -34.91 -13.95
N THR A 436 0.08 -34.34 -15.16
CA THR A 436 1.07 -34.54 -16.22
C THR A 436 1.75 -33.22 -16.54
N ILE A 437 3.08 -33.19 -16.44
CA ILE A 437 3.94 -32.02 -16.58
C ILE A 437 4.89 -32.28 -17.75
N THR A 438 5.00 -31.33 -18.68
CA THR A 438 5.92 -31.41 -19.81
C THR A 438 6.98 -30.33 -19.66
N ASN A 439 8.26 -30.71 -19.77
CA ASN A 439 9.37 -29.78 -19.80
C ASN A 439 9.41 -29.08 -21.16
N GLU A 440 9.25 -27.76 -21.20
CA GLU A 440 9.31 -26.97 -22.44
C GLU A 440 10.71 -26.36 -22.70
N GLY A 441 11.75 -26.87 -22.03
CA GLY A 441 13.13 -26.42 -22.16
C GLY A 441 13.70 -25.72 -20.91
N GLY A 442 12.86 -25.41 -19.91
CA GLY A 442 13.24 -24.77 -18.65
C GLY A 442 13.63 -25.71 -17.50
N GLY A 443 13.52 -27.02 -17.72
CA GLY A 443 13.56 -28.03 -16.67
C GLY A 443 12.25 -28.09 -15.86
N ILE A 444 12.16 -29.07 -14.97
CA ILE A 444 11.10 -29.17 -13.96
C ILE A 444 11.79 -29.22 -12.61
N ASP A 445 11.64 -28.16 -11.83
CA ASP A 445 12.23 -28.01 -10.50
C ASP A 445 11.25 -28.46 -9.41
N GLU A 446 9.96 -28.19 -9.61
CA GLU A 446 8.93 -28.36 -8.58
C GLU A 446 7.56 -28.58 -9.21
N VAL A 447 6.74 -29.46 -8.61
CA VAL A 447 5.34 -29.68 -8.99
C VAL A 447 4.46 -29.66 -7.75
N ARG A 448 3.31 -28.98 -7.84
CA ARG A 448 2.41 -28.66 -6.73
C ARG A 448 0.98 -29.01 -7.10
N ILE A 449 0.26 -29.62 -6.18
CA ILE A 449 -1.13 -30.07 -6.40
C ILE A 449 -2.05 -29.45 -5.37
N TYR A 450 -3.17 -28.93 -5.84
CA TYR A 450 -4.16 -28.22 -5.04
C TYR A 450 -5.52 -28.92 -5.10
N GLN A 451 -6.29 -28.83 -4.02
CA GLN A 451 -7.70 -29.20 -3.91
C GLN A 451 -8.45 -28.08 -3.19
N ASN A 452 -9.49 -27.51 -3.81
CA ASN A 452 -10.24 -26.37 -3.28
C ASN A 452 -9.34 -25.18 -2.87
N GLY A 453 -8.23 -24.99 -3.59
CA GLY A 453 -7.22 -23.99 -3.26
C GLY A 453 -6.17 -24.44 -2.23
N LYS A 454 -6.35 -25.56 -1.52
CA LYS A 454 -5.39 -26.14 -0.56
C LYS A 454 -4.29 -26.93 -1.26
N LEU A 455 -3.02 -26.64 -0.98
CA LEU A 455 -1.90 -27.46 -1.42
C LEU A 455 -1.91 -28.80 -0.68
N ILE A 456 -2.14 -29.88 -1.41
CA ILE A 456 -2.26 -31.24 -0.87
C ILE A 456 -0.99 -32.08 -1.06
N ASP A 457 -0.14 -31.76 -2.05
CA ASP A 457 1.17 -32.40 -2.23
C ASP A 457 2.14 -31.48 -3.00
N VAL A 458 3.44 -31.64 -2.72
CA VAL A 458 4.56 -30.94 -3.38
C VAL A 458 5.68 -31.94 -3.66
N LYS A 459 6.23 -31.92 -4.87
CA LYS A 459 7.40 -32.72 -5.24
C LYS A 459 8.48 -31.85 -5.86
N PHE A 460 9.70 -32.02 -5.36
CA PHE A 460 10.90 -31.35 -5.84
C PHE A 460 11.74 -32.28 -6.72
N PHE A 461 12.36 -31.72 -7.76
CA PHE A 461 13.14 -32.46 -8.75
C PHE A 461 14.49 -31.81 -9.07
N LYS A 462 15.03 -30.98 -8.14
CA LYS A 462 16.28 -30.21 -8.31
C LYS A 462 17.48 -30.99 -8.87
N ASP A 463 17.63 -32.26 -8.50
CA ASP A 463 18.77 -33.09 -8.91
C ASP A 463 18.53 -33.88 -10.20
N ARG A 464 17.32 -33.79 -10.77
CA ARG A 464 16.93 -34.52 -11.97
C ARG A 464 17.06 -33.62 -13.19
N GLN A 465 17.87 -34.05 -14.15
CA GLN A 465 17.92 -33.41 -15.47
C GLN A 465 16.72 -33.85 -16.31
N PHE A 466 16.07 -32.87 -16.94
CA PHE A 466 14.99 -33.07 -17.90
C PHE A 466 15.42 -32.49 -19.23
N GLU A 467 15.26 -33.26 -20.30
CA GLU A 467 15.42 -32.77 -21.67
C GLU A 467 14.11 -32.12 -22.13
N GLU A 468 14.20 -31.21 -23.10
CA GLU A 468 13.01 -30.56 -23.68
C GLU A 468 12.07 -31.62 -24.28
N GLY A 469 10.79 -31.56 -23.94
CA GLY A 469 9.76 -32.52 -24.32
C GLY A 469 9.51 -33.66 -23.31
N ASP A 470 10.35 -33.80 -22.27
CA ASP A 470 10.16 -34.82 -21.23
C ASP A 470 8.83 -34.66 -20.49
N LYS A 471 8.16 -35.80 -20.21
CA LYS A 471 6.88 -35.82 -19.48
C LYS A 471 7.00 -36.52 -18.13
N LEU A 472 6.59 -35.82 -17.08
CA LEU A 472 6.48 -36.32 -15.71
C LEU A 472 5.01 -36.55 -15.36
N ARG A 473 4.67 -37.76 -14.90
CA ARG A 473 3.33 -38.10 -14.41
C ARG A 473 3.36 -38.40 -12.93
N LEU A 474 2.46 -37.78 -12.17
CA LEU A 474 2.36 -37.92 -10.72
C LEU A 474 0.92 -38.22 -10.33
N ASN A 475 0.71 -39.25 -9.51
CA ASN A 475 -0.59 -39.64 -8.96
C ASN A 475 -0.66 -39.25 -7.48
N PHE A 476 -1.82 -38.76 -7.07
CA PHE A 476 -2.07 -38.26 -5.72
C PHE A 476 -3.43 -38.78 -5.25
N THR A 477 -3.50 -39.28 -4.02
CA THR A 477 -4.77 -39.69 -3.41
C THR A 477 -5.24 -38.55 -2.51
N ALA A 478 -6.44 -38.05 -2.76
CA ALA A 478 -7.02 -36.92 -2.03
C ALA A 478 -8.30 -37.33 -1.31
N GLU A 479 -8.41 -36.97 -0.03
CA GLU A 479 -9.66 -37.09 0.75
C GLU A 479 -10.69 -36.08 0.23
N MET A 480 -11.91 -36.53 -0.07
CA MET A 480 -12.97 -35.72 -0.67
C MET A 480 -13.78 -34.95 0.38
N VAL A 481 -13.98 -33.64 0.14
CA VAL A 481 -14.79 -32.78 1.01
C VAL A 481 -16.23 -32.69 0.47
N PRO A 482 -17.28 -32.76 1.32
CA PRO A 482 -18.67 -32.66 0.86
C PRO A 482 -18.91 -31.40 0.00
N GLY A 483 -19.49 -31.59 -1.19
CA GLY A 483 -19.67 -30.53 -2.18
C GLY A 483 -18.63 -30.58 -3.30
N ASN A 484 -18.24 -29.41 -3.82
CA ASN A 484 -17.32 -29.34 -4.96
C ASN A 484 -15.87 -29.45 -4.48
N ASN A 485 -15.09 -30.30 -5.14
CA ASN A 485 -13.64 -30.46 -4.98
C ASN A 485 -12.96 -30.02 -6.29
N ILE A 486 -12.25 -28.91 -6.25
CA ILE A 486 -11.58 -28.29 -7.40
C ILE A 486 -10.10 -28.64 -7.34
N PHE A 487 -9.62 -29.51 -8.21
CA PHE A 487 -8.21 -29.87 -8.28
C PHE A 487 -7.46 -29.03 -9.32
N LYS A 488 -6.26 -28.56 -8.97
CA LYS A 488 -5.37 -27.79 -9.87
C LYS A 488 -3.92 -28.24 -9.63
N ALA A 489 -3.08 -28.14 -10.66
CA ALA A 489 -1.66 -28.41 -10.55
C ALA A 489 -0.85 -27.24 -11.10
N THR A 490 0.30 -26.98 -10.50
CA THR A 490 1.29 -26.03 -11.02
C THR A 490 2.66 -26.67 -11.03
N ALA A 491 3.54 -26.21 -11.91
CA ALA A 491 4.90 -26.69 -12.01
C ALA A 491 5.85 -25.53 -12.27
N PHE A 492 7.06 -25.58 -11.73
CA PHE A 492 8.06 -24.54 -11.87
C PHE A 492 9.26 -25.06 -12.65
N SER A 493 9.82 -24.20 -13.50
CA SER A 493 11.09 -24.45 -14.16
C SER A 493 12.28 -24.20 -13.22
N ASN A 494 13.48 -24.58 -13.64
CA ASN A 494 14.71 -24.31 -12.89
C ASN A 494 14.95 -22.80 -12.68
N GLY A 495 14.49 -21.97 -13.63
CA GLY A 495 14.46 -20.51 -13.56
C GLY A 495 13.24 -19.93 -12.80
N ARG A 496 12.47 -20.76 -12.07
CA ARG A 496 11.31 -20.36 -11.26
C ARG A 496 10.11 -19.79 -12.03
N LEU A 497 9.98 -20.09 -13.32
CA LEU A 497 8.78 -19.72 -14.08
C LEU A 497 7.68 -20.75 -13.89
N GLU A 498 6.45 -20.27 -13.69
CA GLU A 498 5.29 -21.08 -13.31
C GLU A 498 4.44 -21.50 -14.52
N GLY A 499 4.21 -22.80 -14.65
CA GLY A 499 3.17 -23.42 -15.48
C GLY A 499 1.95 -23.80 -14.67
N LYS A 500 0.74 -23.60 -15.21
CA LYS A 500 -0.54 -23.86 -14.51
C LYS A 500 -1.43 -24.80 -15.31
N SER A 501 -2.09 -25.73 -14.62
CA SER A 501 -3.15 -26.54 -15.21
C SER A 501 -4.48 -25.79 -15.26
N GLN A 502 -5.35 -26.21 -16.17
CA GLN A 502 -6.79 -25.99 -16.01
C GLN A 502 -7.30 -26.79 -14.79
N PRO A 503 -8.23 -26.24 -14.00
CA PRO A 503 -8.78 -26.96 -12.87
C PRO A 503 -9.75 -28.05 -13.33
N ILE A 504 -9.80 -29.16 -12.59
CA ILE A 504 -10.86 -30.18 -12.73
C ILE A 504 -11.75 -30.15 -11.48
N VAL A 505 -13.05 -30.34 -11.65
CA VAL A 505 -14.01 -30.32 -10.54
C VAL A 505 -14.61 -31.70 -10.34
N ILE A 506 -14.66 -32.17 -9.10
CA ILE A 506 -15.28 -33.44 -8.71
C ILE A 506 -16.25 -33.14 -7.58
N LYS A 507 -17.53 -33.46 -7.76
CA LYS A 507 -18.54 -33.23 -6.71
C LYS A 507 -18.63 -34.46 -5.82
N TYR A 508 -18.46 -34.31 -4.52
CA TYR A 508 -18.65 -35.37 -3.54
C TYR A 508 -19.99 -35.19 -2.84
N ASP A 509 -20.90 -36.14 -3.05
CA ASP A 509 -22.26 -36.09 -2.50
C ASP A 509 -22.30 -36.70 -1.10
N ALA A 510 -22.11 -35.85 -0.09
CA ALA A 510 -22.13 -36.19 1.32
C ALA A 510 -22.79 -35.06 2.15
N PRO A 511 -23.35 -35.34 3.34
CA PRO A 511 -23.91 -34.30 4.21
C PRO A 511 -22.82 -33.30 4.63
N LYS A 512 -23.10 -32.00 4.64
CA LYS A 512 -22.15 -30.96 5.10
C LYS A 512 -22.04 -31.02 6.64
N PRO A 513 -20.90 -31.46 7.21
CA PRO A 513 -20.76 -31.60 8.66
C PRO A 513 -20.66 -30.23 9.35
N ALA A 514 -21.14 -30.15 10.60
CA ALA A 514 -20.94 -28.99 11.45
C ALA A 514 -19.48 -28.95 11.96
N SER A 515 -18.83 -27.78 11.84
CA SER A 515 -17.41 -27.59 12.18
C SER A 515 -17.15 -27.51 13.69
N THR A 516 -16.00 -28.03 14.10
CA THR A 516 -15.45 -27.90 15.46
C THR A 516 -14.41 -26.78 15.48
N LEU A 517 -14.38 -25.98 16.54
CA LEU A 517 -13.33 -25.00 16.79
C LEU A 517 -12.32 -25.58 17.78
N TYR A 518 -11.05 -25.66 17.38
CA TYR A 518 -9.93 -26.02 18.25
C TYR A 518 -9.16 -24.77 18.66
N ILE A 519 -9.00 -24.54 19.97
CA ILE A 519 -8.24 -23.41 20.51
C ILE A 519 -7.06 -23.95 21.32
N LEU A 520 -5.84 -23.63 20.91
CA LEU A 520 -4.62 -23.88 21.67
C LEU A 520 -4.02 -22.54 22.08
N ALA A 521 -4.02 -22.23 23.38
CA ALA A 521 -3.48 -20.98 23.91
C ALA A 521 -2.34 -21.24 24.90
N ALA A 522 -1.20 -20.57 24.70
CA ALA A 522 -0.05 -20.62 25.59
C ALA A 522 0.25 -19.22 26.15
N GLY A 523 0.41 -19.11 27.48
CA GLY A 523 0.73 -17.85 28.16
C GLY A 523 1.74 -18.06 29.28
N VAL A 524 2.86 -17.32 29.25
CA VAL A 524 4.00 -17.55 30.17
C VAL A 524 4.29 -16.30 30.99
N ASP A 525 3.85 -16.28 32.25
CA ASP A 525 4.23 -15.23 33.20
C ASP A 525 5.46 -15.63 34.01
N LYS A 526 5.55 -16.91 34.37
CA LYS A 526 6.64 -17.44 35.18
C LYS A 526 7.62 -18.21 34.30
N TYR A 527 8.86 -17.77 34.26
CA TYR A 527 9.99 -18.44 33.61
C TYR A 527 10.90 -19.07 34.67
N GLU A 528 11.65 -20.12 34.31
CA GLU A 528 12.68 -20.69 35.19
C GLU A 528 13.68 -19.63 35.63
N ASN A 529 14.10 -18.78 34.69
CA ASN A 529 14.83 -17.57 35.01
C ASN A 529 13.86 -16.43 35.36
N SER A 530 13.69 -16.21 36.67
CA SER A 530 12.77 -15.20 37.22
C SER A 530 13.01 -13.76 36.73
N ASN A 531 14.17 -13.44 36.14
CA ASN A 531 14.44 -12.14 35.55
C ASN A 531 13.56 -11.84 34.31
N TYR A 532 12.97 -12.88 33.71
CA TYR A 532 12.11 -12.75 32.53
C TYR A 532 10.62 -12.77 32.86
N ASN A 533 10.22 -12.83 34.14
CA ASN A 533 8.82 -12.94 34.51
C ASN A 533 7.96 -11.77 33.97
N LEU A 534 6.78 -12.11 33.44
CA LEU A 534 5.76 -11.19 32.96
C LEU A 534 4.57 -11.15 33.93
N SER A 535 3.60 -10.27 33.66
CA SER A 535 2.46 -10.05 34.57
C SER A 535 1.11 -10.42 33.97
N PHE A 536 0.97 -10.44 32.64
CA PHE A 536 -0.35 -10.59 32.00
C PHE A 536 -0.39 -11.64 30.89
N ALA A 537 0.71 -12.29 30.52
CA ALA A 537 0.73 -13.27 29.45
C ALA A 537 -0.24 -14.44 29.72
N LYS A 538 -0.33 -14.94 30.95
CA LYS A 538 -1.33 -15.96 31.31
C LYS A 538 -2.75 -15.44 31.19
N ALA A 539 -3.00 -14.23 31.71
CA ALA A 539 -4.31 -13.59 31.69
C ALA A 539 -4.79 -13.36 30.25
N ASP A 540 -3.88 -12.97 29.36
CA ASP A 540 -4.12 -12.77 27.94
C ASP A 540 -4.56 -14.08 27.26
N ALA A 541 -3.82 -15.17 27.46
CA ALA A 541 -4.17 -16.46 26.89
C ALA A 541 -5.52 -17.00 27.41
N GLN A 542 -5.85 -16.75 28.68
CA GLN A 542 -7.17 -17.07 29.25
C GLN A 542 -8.29 -16.18 28.67
N GLY A 543 -8.01 -14.89 28.49
CA GLY A 543 -8.94 -13.92 27.90
C GLY A 543 -9.35 -14.28 26.48
N ILE A 544 -8.38 -14.70 25.65
CA ILE A 544 -8.64 -15.14 24.27
C ILE A 544 -9.49 -16.40 24.21
N ILE A 545 -9.20 -17.41 25.05
CA ILE A 545 -10.06 -18.58 25.18
C ILE A 545 -11.50 -18.16 25.50
N GLY A 546 -11.68 -17.23 26.45
CA GLY A 546 -12.99 -16.71 26.82
C GLY A 546 -13.69 -15.97 25.67
N ALA A 547 -12.97 -15.16 24.89
CA ALA A 547 -13.52 -14.36 23.80
C ALA A 547 -14.05 -15.21 22.63
N PHE A 548 -13.34 -16.30 22.29
CA PHE A 548 -13.76 -17.23 21.24
C PHE A 548 -14.82 -18.24 21.72
N SER A 549 -14.82 -18.58 23.01
CA SER A 549 -15.77 -19.56 23.59
C SER A 549 -17.08 -18.93 24.10
N GLY A 550 -17.13 -17.60 24.28
CA GLY A 550 -18.26 -16.89 24.88
C GLY A 550 -19.36 -16.45 23.89
N GLY A 551 -20.63 -16.73 24.25
CA GLY A 551 -21.85 -16.41 23.49
C GLY A 551 -22.58 -17.68 23.00
N GLU A 552 -23.87 -17.59 22.64
CA GLU A 552 -24.54 -18.64 21.85
C GLU A 552 -23.93 -18.68 20.45
N ASN A 553 -22.78 -19.33 20.31
CA ASN A 553 -21.98 -19.27 19.10
C ASN A 553 -22.57 -20.22 18.04
N SER A 554 -23.52 -19.72 17.25
CA SER A 554 -24.25 -20.47 16.22
C SER A 554 -23.38 -21.04 15.08
N LEU A 555 -22.09 -20.67 15.04
CA LEU A 555 -21.16 -21.04 13.97
C LEU A 555 -20.51 -22.43 14.14
N TYR A 556 -20.36 -22.91 15.37
CA TYR A 556 -19.63 -24.15 15.68
C TYR A 556 -20.51 -25.16 16.40
N LYS A 557 -20.36 -26.44 16.06
CA LYS A 557 -21.02 -27.53 16.80
C LYS A 557 -20.43 -27.70 18.21
N GLU A 558 -19.12 -27.49 18.33
CA GLU A 558 -18.34 -27.79 19.53
C GLU A 558 -17.07 -26.92 19.53
N VAL A 559 -16.65 -26.49 20.73
CA VAL A 559 -15.40 -25.76 20.95
C VAL A 559 -14.51 -26.58 21.88
N LYS A 560 -13.34 -26.99 21.39
CA LYS A 560 -12.33 -27.76 22.13
C LYS A 560 -11.16 -26.84 22.49
N VAL A 561 -10.82 -26.79 23.78
CA VAL A 561 -9.84 -25.84 24.31
C VAL A 561 -8.68 -26.57 24.99
N LYS A 562 -7.45 -26.13 24.69
CA LYS A 562 -6.22 -26.52 25.38
C LYS A 562 -5.45 -25.27 25.80
N GLY A 563 -5.38 -25.02 27.12
CA GLY A 563 -4.59 -23.94 27.70
C GLY A 563 -3.29 -24.47 28.31
N LEU A 564 -2.16 -23.87 27.98
CA LEU A 564 -0.84 -24.17 28.56
C LEU A 564 -0.28 -22.90 29.23
N TYR A 565 -0.03 -22.95 30.53
CA TYR A 565 0.36 -21.77 31.29
C TYR A 565 1.56 -22.02 32.18
N ASP A 566 2.44 -21.04 32.29
CA ASP A 566 3.59 -21.05 33.19
C ASP A 566 4.39 -22.36 33.08
N GLU A 567 4.60 -23.09 34.18
CA GLU A 567 5.26 -24.40 34.28
C GLU A 567 4.72 -25.48 33.32
N ASN A 568 3.51 -25.31 32.79
CA ASN A 568 2.94 -26.23 31.80
C ASN A 568 3.16 -25.79 30.34
N ALA A 569 3.57 -24.53 30.11
CA ALA A 569 3.92 -24.00 28.80
C ALA A 569 5.37 -24.36 28.43
N THR A 570 5.59 -25.67 28.23
CA THR A 570 6.86 -26.27 27.83
C THR A 570 6.83 -26.71 26.37
N ILE A 571 8.00 -26.81 25.74
CA ILE A 571 8.08 -27.23 24.32
C ILE A 571 7.48 -28.63 24.12
N LYS A 572 7.68 -29.51 25.11
CA LYS A 572 7.15 -30.87 25.15
C LYS A 572 5.62 -30.90 25.19
N ASN A 573 5.02 -30.11 26.07
CA ASN A 573 3.56 -30.06 26.21
C ASN A 573 2.91 -29.40 24.99
N LEU A 574 3.55 -28.38 24.43
CA LEU A 574 3.08 -27.71 23.23
C LEU A 574 3.09 -28.65 22.02
N ARG A 575 4.20 -29.36 21.78
CA ARG A 575 4.30 -30.38 20.72
C ARG A 575 3.21 -31.44 20.83
N LYS A 576 3.00 -31.97 22.04
CA LYS A 576 1.96 -32.96 22.31
C LYS A 576 0.56 -32.42 21.99
N ALA A 577 0.26 -31.16 22.34
CA ALA A 577 -1.02 -30.55 22.04
C ALA A 577 -1.26 -30.40 20.53
N PHE A 578 -0.23 -29.99 19.76
CA PHE A 578 -0.31 -29.95 18.30
C PHE A 578 -0.53 -31.34 17.69
N GLU A 579 0.14 -32.38 18.19
CA GLU A 579 -0.03 -33.76 17.74
C GLU A 579 -1.44 -34.30 18.01
N GLU A 580 -2.00 -34.04 19.20
CA GLU A 580 -3.39 -34.39 19.56
C GLU A 580 -4.40 -33.73 18.60
N ILE A 581 -4.25 -32.42 18.35
CA ILE A 581 -5.16 -31.68 17.46
C ILE A 581 -5.00 -32.16 16.00
N ALA A 582 -3.76 -32.39 15.53
CA ALA A 582 -3.52 -32.86 14.17
C ALA A 582 -4.13 -34.24 13.90
N ALA A 583 -4.22 -35.10 14.92
CA ALA A 583 -4.84 -36.42 14.82
C ALA A 583 -6.38 -36.36 14.76
N GLU A 584 -7.00 -35.38 15.42
CA GLU A 584 -8.47 -35.29 15.55
C GLU A 584 -9.13 -34.34 14.53
N ALA A 585 -8.46 -33.24 14.17
CA ALA A 585 -9.03 -32.20 13.34
C ALA A 585 -9.38 -32.72 11.94
N LYS A 586 -10.47 -32.19 11.37
CA LYS A 586 -10.95 -32.49 10.02
C LYS A 586 -10.82 -31.27 9.11
N PRO A 587 -10.87 -31.44 7.78
CA PRO A 587 -10.74 -30.31 6.84
C PRO A 587 -11.73 -29.17 7.09
N GLU A 588 -12.97 -29.45 7.49
CA GLU A 588 -14.03 -28.47 7.77
C GLU A 588 -13.86 -27.68 9.09
N ASP A 589 -12.99 -28.14 9.99
CA ASP A 589 -12.79 -27.54 11.31
C ASP A 589 -11.98 -26.23 11.24
N ILE A 590 -12.00 -25.48 12.33
CA ILE A 590 -11.20 -24.26 12.50
C ILE A 590 -10.19 -24.47 13.63
N PHE A 591 -8.95 -24.02 13.43
CA PHE A 591 -7.90 -24.07 14.44
C PHE A 591 -7.42 -22.65 14.78
N VAL A 592 -7.35 -22.34 16.07
CA VAL A 592 -6.81 -21.08 16.59
C VAL A 592 -5.62 -21.40 17.49
N PHE A 593 -4.45 -20.86 17.14
CA PHE A 593 -3.28 -20.87 18.01
C PHE A 593 -3.05 -19.47 18.56
N TYR A 594 -2.89 -19.36 19.87
CA TYR A 594 -2.59 -18.11 20.56
C TYR A 594 -1.35 -18.26 21.43
N PHE A 595 -0.39 -17.34 21.31
CA PHE A 595 0.78 -17.28 22.18
C PHE A 595 0.94 -15.89 22.77
N SER A 596 1.18 -15.81 24.08
CA SER A 596 1.61 -14.60 24.79
C SER A 596 2.85 -14.87 25.65
N GLY A 597 3.86 -14.00 25.53
CA GLY A 597 5.11 -14.12 26.27
C GLY A 597 6.27 -13.40 25.59
N HIS A 598 7.51 -13.71 26.01
CA HIS A 598 8.70 -13.20 25.33
C HIS A 598 8.88 -13.81 23.93
N GLY A 599 9.34 -12.98 23.01
CA GLY A 599 9.80 -13.35 21.68
C GLY A 599 11.19 -12.78 21.46
N ALA A 600 12.05 -13.51 20.75
CA ALA A 600 13.42 -13.10 20.51
C ALA A 600 13.96 -13.55 19.15
N THR A 601 14.90 -12.77 18.62
CA THR A 601 15.74 -13.10 17.47
C THR A 601 17.22 -12.93 17.82
N ASP A 602 18.09 -13.71 17.20
CA ASP A 602 19.55 -13.59 17.33
C ASP A 602 20.19 -13.17 16.00
N GLU A 603 21.44 -12.72 16.03
CA GLU A 603 22.27 -12.47 14.84
C GLU A 603 23.43 -13.49 14.81
N ASP A 604 23.74 -14.05 13.64
CA ASP A 604 24.92 -14.90 13.47
C ASP A 604 26.23 -14.08 13.47
N GLU A 605 27.38 -14.76 13.50
CA GLU A 605 28.71 -14.12 13.52
C GLU A 605 29.00 -13.25 12.28
N GLU A 606 28.20 -13.41 11.21
CA GLU A 606 28.29 -12.66 9.95
C GLU A 606 27.31 -11.45 9.91
N GLY A 607 26.50 -11.27 10.95
CA GLY A 607 25.50 -10.21 11.07
C GLY A 607 24.17 -10.52 10.35
N ASN A 608 23.92 -11.79 9.98
CA ASN A 608 22.63 -12.20 9.44
C ASN A 608 21.66 -12.56 10.57
N GLN A 609 20.40 -12.16 10.44
CA GLN A 609 19.35 -12.50 11.41
C GLN A 609 18.99 -14.00 11.36
N THR A 610 18.81 -14.59 12.54
CA THR A 610 18.47 -16.01 12.75
C THR A 610 16.97 -16.25 12.99
N ASP A 611 16.57 -17.47 13.35
CA ASP A 611 15.17 -17.85 13.63
C ASP A 611 14.51 -17.01 14.74
N PHE A 612 13.17 -16.93 14.71
CA PHE A 612 12.36 -16.27 15.75
C PHE A 612 11.96 -17.34 16.75
N PHE A 613 12.21 -17.03 18.02
CA PHE A 613 12.00 -17.94 19.13
C PHE A 613 10.85 -17.44 20.00
N PHE A 614 9.83 -18.28 20.16
CA PHE A 614 8.79 -18.14 21.17
C PHE A 614 9.34 -18.70 22.48
N ILE A 615 9.51 -17.83 23.47
CA ILE A 615 10.20 -18.16 24.72
C ILE A 615 9.21 -18.82 25.68
N LEU A 616 9.48 -20.08 26.00
CA LEU A 616 8.68 -20.92 26.89
C LEU A 616 9.28 -20.96 28.30
N HIS A 617 8.56 -21.57 29.23
CA HIS A 617 8.90 -21.57 30.66
C HIS A 617 10.35 -22.00 30.96
N GLU A 618 10.83 -23.03 30.25
CA GLU A 618 12.12 -23.71 30.48
C GLU A 618 13.33 -22.93 29.93
N VAL A 619 13.13 -21.79 29.24
CA VAL A 619 14.24 -21.01 28.70
C VAL A 619 14.99 -20.30 29.82
N GLN A 620 16.28 -20.59 29.94
CA GLN A 620 17.12 -20.05 31.00
C GLN A 620 17.81 -18.74 30.61
N GLN A 621 18.10 -18.57 29.32
CA GLN A 621 18.73 -17.35 28.79
C GLN A 621 18.25 -17.08 27.36
N ILE A 622 17.73 -15.88 27.10
CA ILE A 622 17.12 -15.53 25.80
C ILE A 622 18.16 -15.16 24.73
N TYR A 623 19.25 -14.49 25.11
CA TYR A 623 20.24 -13.94 24.17
C TYR A 623 21.66 -14.41 24.48
N GLY A 624 22.48 -14.63 23.44
CA GLY A 624 23.90 -14.91 23.56
C GLY A 624 24.28 -16.29 24.14
N ALA A 625 23.31 -17.21 24.26
CA ALA A 625 23.56 -18.58 24.71
C ALA A 625 22.57 -19.59 24.08
N PRO A 626 22.72 -19.95 22.78
CA PRO A 626 21.78 -20.82 22.07
C PRO A 626 21.51 -22.17 22.76
N SER A 627 22.52 -22.77 23.40
CA SER A 627 22.39 -24.05 24.14
C SER A 627 21.42 -24.00 25.33
N LEU A 628 21.13 -22.81 25.87
CA LEU A 628 20.23 -22.58 26.99
C LEU A 628 18.85 -22.05 26.55
N ARG A 629 18.63 -21.86 25.24
CA ARG A 629 17.39 -21.37 24.63
C ARG A 629 16.79 -22.39 23.69
N ASP A 630 17.51 -22.76 22.64
CA ASP A 630 16.98 -23.44 21.46
C ASP A 630 16.31 -24.79 21.78
N PRO A 631 16.81 -25.63 22.71
CA PRO A 631 16.14 -26.89 23.07
C PRO A 631 14.79 -26.71 23.78
N PHE A 632 14.53 -25.50 24.31
CA PHE A 632 13.42 -25.18 25.20
C PHE A 632 12.47 -24.13 24.62
N ALA A 633 12.87 -23.44 23.54
CA ALA A 633 12.05 -22.49 22.83
C ALA A 633 11.34 -23.16 21.65
N LEU A 634 10.21 -22.59 21.22
CA LEU A 634 9.56 -22.95 19.97
C LEU A 634 10.11 -22.04 18.87
N THR A 635 10.54 -22.59 17.73
CA THR A 635 10.96 -21.76 16.59
C THR A 635 9.80 -21.44 15.65
N GLY A 636 9.91 -20.35 14.88
CA GLY A 636 8.99 -20.05 13.79
C GLY A 636 8.87 -21.20 12.78
N GLN A 637 9.97 -21.92 12.53
CA GLN A 637 9.97 -23.11 11.67
C GLN A 637 9.19 -24.28 12.26
N GLU A 638 9.40 -24.62 13.53
CA GLU A 638 8.69 -25.72 14.19
C GLU A 638 7.19 -25.44 14.27
N LEU A 639 6.79 -24.23 14.67
CA LEU A 639 5.38 -23.84 14.78
C LEU A 639 4.64 -24.08 13.45
N LYS A 640 5.30 -23.70 12.37
CA LYS A 640 4.85 -23.84 11.01
C LYS A 640 4.80 -25.29 10.55
N GLU A 641 5.82 -26.10 10.84
CA GLU A 641 5.82 -27.55 10.58
C GLU A 641 4.71 -28.29 11.33
N TRP A 642 4.36 -27.84 12.53
CA TRP A 642 3.29 -28.45 13.32
C TRP A 642 1.91 -28.00 12.84
N SER A 643 1.74 -26.71 12.56
CA SER A 643 0.52 -26.15 11.94
C SER A 643 0.24 -26.80 10.58
N LEU A 644 1.31 -27.16 9.86
CA LEU A 644 1.28 -27.88 8.59
C LEU A 644 0.51 -29.19 8.65
N LYS A 645 0.63 -29.91 9.77
CA LYS A 645 0.07 -31.25 10.01
C LYS A 645 -1.40 -31.20 10.46
N ILE A 646 -1.89 -30.05 10.92
CA ILE A 646 -3.30 -29.89 11.29
C ILE A 646 -4.17 -29.89 10.03
N LYS A 647 -5.16 -30.79 9.99
CA LYS A 647 -6.01 -30.98 8.79
C LYS A 647 -6.95 -29.81 8.49
N ALA A 648 -7.36 -29.07 9.53
CA ALA A 648 -8.26 -27.91 9.46
C ALA A 648 -7.84 -26.90 8.38
N GLN A 649 -8.79 -26.54 7.50
CA GLN A 649 -8.56 -25.63 6.37
C GLN A 649 -8.68 -24.15 6.72
N LYS A 650 -9.06 -23.82 7.95
CA LYS A 650 -9.14 -22.44 8.46
C LYS A 650 -8.30 -22.36 9.72
N GLN A 651 -7.23 -21.57 9.69
CA GLN A 651 -6.31 -21.46 10.81
C GLN A 651 -6.04 -19.99 11.14
N LEU A 652 -6.14 -19.63 12.42
CA LEU A 652 -5.82 -18.30 12.91
C LEU A 652 -4.72 -18.40 13.96
N ILE A 653 -3.55 -17.86 13.65
CA ILE A 653 -2.38 -17.82 14.52
C ILE A 653 -2.25 -16.40 15.04
N LEU A 654 -2.21 -16.24 16.35
CA LEU A 654 -2.18 -14.96 17.06
C LEU A 654 -0.95 -14.94 17.98
N ILE A 655 -0.10 -13.94 17.81
CA ILE A 655 1.20 -13.87 18.49
C ILE A 655 1.32 -12.54 19.24
N ASP A 656 1.15 -12.58 20.55
CA ASP A 656 1.37 -11.45 21.47
C ASP A 656 2.77 -11.54 22.12
N ALA A 657 3.79 -11.23 21.32
CA ALA A 657 5.18 -11.25 21.75
C ALA A 657 5.98 -10.10 21.11
N CYS A 658 7.05 -9.67 21.78
CA CYS A 658 8.01 -8.71 21.23
C CYS A 658 8.66 -9.24 19.95
N GLN A 659 8.99 -8.34 19.01
CA GLN A 659 9.61 -8.69 17.73
C GLN A 659 8.83 -9.72 16.89
N SER A 660 7.55 -9.96 17.19
CA SER A 660 6.72 -11.00 16.57
C SER A 660 6.52 -10.84 15.06
N GLY A 661 6.73 -9.63 14.53
CA GLY A 661 6.81 -9.39 13.10
C GLY A 661 7.92 -10.17 12.39
N GLN A 662 8.96 -10.60 13.09
CA GLN A 662 9.98 -11.51 12.54
C GLN A 662 9.47 -12.95 12.40
N ALA A 663 8.63 -13.40 13.34
CA ALA A 663 7.90 -14.66 13.19
C ALA A 663 7.02 -14.62 11.93
N LEU A 664 6.36 -13.48 11.70
CA LEU A 664 5.57 -13.24 10.49
C LEU A 664 6.43 -13.31 9.24
N GLN A 665 7.61 -12.69 9.27
CA GLN A 665 8.58 -12.83 8.20
C GLN A 665 8.94 -14.32 8.01
N GLN A 666 9.15 -15.15 9.03
CA GLN A 666 9.42 -16.60 8.85
C GLN A 666 8.23 -17.45 8.37
N PHE A 667 7.00 -17.03 8.68
CA PHE A 667 5.80 -17.53 8.01
C PHE A 667 5.79 -17.14 6.52
N ALA A 668 6.45 -16.02 6.16
CA ALA A 668 6.54 -15.46 4.82
C ALA A 668 7.87 -15.70 4.03
N MET A 669 8.99 -16.15 4.63
CA MET A 669 10.35 -15.97 4.07
C MET A 669 11.00 -17.29 3.61
N ARG A 670 11.84 -17.34 2.55
CA ARG A 670 13.08 -16.62 2.17
C ARG A 670 14.40 -17.01 2.87
N GLY A 671 15.07 -18.02 2.30
CA GLY A 671 16.49 -18.39 2.27
C GLY A 671 16.73 -19.52 1.22
N PRO A 672 17.87 -19.57 0.47
CA PRO A 672 18.05 -20.29 -0.82
C PRO A 672 17.84 -21.81 -0.81
N GLN A 673 17.76 -22.44 0.37
CA GLN A 673 17.54 -23.88 0.53
C GLN A 673 16.32 -24.24 1.39
N ALA A 674 15.65 -23.28 2.04
CA ALA A 674 14.44 -23.48 2.85
C ALA A 674 13.17 -22.80 2.28
N GLU A 675 13.27 -22.23 1.07
CA GLU A 675 12.40 -21.16 0.56
C GLU A 675 11.01 -21.53 0.01
N LYS A 676 10.81 -22.76 -0.49
CA LYS A 676 9.77 -22.97 -1.53
C LYS A 676 8.44 -23.54 -1.05
N ALA A 677 8.43 -24.38 -0.02
CA ALA A 677 7.23 -25.09 0.46
C ALA A 677 6.26 -24.20 1.27
N ILE A 678 6.67 -22.96 1.56
CA ILE A 678 6.14 -22.19 2.69
C ILE A 678 5.34 -20.99 2.20
N ILE A 679 5.87 -20.26 1.22
CA ILE A 679 5.10 -19.31 0.40
C ILE A 679 3.88 -20.05 -0.19
N GLU A 680 4.10 -21.21 -0.76
CA GLU A 680 3.58 -22.46 -0.22
C GLU A 680 2.16 -22.64 0.38
N LEU A 681 2.23 -23.06 1.65
CA LEU A 681 1.16 -23.09 2.63
C LEU A 681 0.34 -21.83 2.68
N SER A 682 1.06 -20.71 2.63
CA SER A 682 0.55 -19.38 2.83
C SER A 682 -0.52 -19.14 1.75
N LYS A 683 -0.25 -19.53 0.50
CA LYS A 683 -1.18 -19.44 -0.63
C LYS A 683 -2.43 -20.35 -0.60
N SER A 684 -2.72 -21.12 0.46
CA SER A 684 -3.65 -22.26 0.30
C SER A 684 -4.54 -22.64 1.49
N ARG A 685 -4.47 -21.98 2.65
CA ARG A 685 -4.95 -22.58 3.91
C ARG A 685 -5.90 -21.77 4.77
N GLY A 686 -6.49 -20.67 4.27
CA GLY A 686 -7.24 -19.75 5.14
C GLY A 686 -6.44 -19.49 6.43
N LEU A 687 -5.13 -19.32 6.27
CA LEU A 687 -4.19 -19.15 7.37
C LEU A 687 -4.01 -17.66 7.55
N TYR A 688 -4.41 -17.17 8.70
CA TYR A 688 -4.19 -15.80 9.11
C TYR A 688 -3.20 -15.82 10.25
N VAL A 689 -2.10 -15.11 10.09
CA VAL A 689 -1.14 -14.89 11.18
C VAL A 689 -1.22 -13.42 11.54
N ILE A 690 -1.53 -13.12 12.79
CA ILE A 690 -1.54 -11.75 13.30
C ILE A 690 -0.59 -11.67 14.49
N ALA A 691 0.46 -10.88 14.31
CA ALA A 691 1.48 -10.62 15.31
C ALA A 691 1.30 -9.22 15.90
N ALA A 692 1.59 -9.09 17.19
CA ALA A 692 1.28 -7.89 17.97
C ALA A 692 2.20 -6.70 17.69
N SER A 693 3.39 -6.92 17.11
CA SER A 693 4.36 -5.84 16.86
C SER A 693 5.17 -6.09 15.60
N GLU A 694 5.69 -5.01 14.98
CA GLU A 694 6.70 -5.11 13.92
C GLU A 694 8.02 -5.74 14.42
N ALA A 695 8.89 -6.10 13.48
CA ALA A 695 10.17 -6.79 13.74
C ALA A 695 11.10 -6.04 14.72
N GLU A 696 11.03 -4.71 14.75
CA GLU A 696 11.88 -3.84 15.59
C GLU A 696 11.15 -3.29 16.82
N GLN A 697 9.88 -3.63 17.01
CA GLN A 697 9.02 -3.08 18.06
C GLN A 697 8.87 -4.01 19.27
N THR A 698 8.67 -3.42 20.45
CA THR A 698 8.37 -4.13 21.69
C THR A 698 6.86 -4.11 21.96
N ALA A 699 6.29 -5.28 22.27
CA ALA A 699 4.92 -5.39 22.76
C ALA A 699 4.88 -4.90 24.23
N LYS A 700 3.87 -4.09 24.60
CA LYS A 700 3.78 -3.51 25.95
C LYS A 700 2.45 -3.82 26.64
N GLU A 701 2.56 -4.17 27.92
CA GLU A 701 1.44 -4.43 28.82
C GLU A 701 0.94 -3.13 29.47
N VAL A 702 -0.38 -2.97 29.62
CA VAL A 702 -0.99 -1.83 30.33
C VAL A 702 -1.73 -2.33 31.57
N ARG A 703 -1.23 -1.96 32.76
CA ARG A 703 -1.78 -2.43 34.04
C ARG A 703 -3.27 -2.11 34.24
N GLU A 704 -3.74 -0.98 33.70
CA GLU A 704 -5.14 -0.57 33.81
C GLU A 704 -6.10 -1.40 32.94
N LEU A 705 -5.59 -2.03 31.88
CA LEU A 705 -6.36 -2.92 31.02
C LEU A 705 -6.38 -4.36 31.51
N GLY A 706 -5.43 -4.73 32.39
CA GLY A 706 -5.23 -6.11 32.86
C GLY A 706 -4.73 -7.07 31.77
N HIS A 707 -4.33 -6.53 30.62
CA HIS A 707 -3.99 -7.24 29.39
C HIS A 707 -2.97 -6.45 28.55
N GLY A 708 -2.29 -7.13 27.63
CA GLY A 708 -1.57 -6.47 26.53
C GLY A 708 -2.52 -5.64 25.65
N VAL A 709 -2.04 -4.53 25.07
CA VAL A 709 -2.89 -3.67 24.20
C VAL A 709 -3.40 -4.42 22.96
N PHE A 710 -2.63 -5.39 22.47
CA PHE A 710 -3.01 -6.28 21.38
C PHE A 710 -4.15 -7.19 21.81
N THR A 711 -3.95 -7.97 22.87
CA THR A 711 -4.96 -8.90 23.41
C THR A 711 -6.26 -8.20 23.77
N TRP A 712 -6.18 -7.06 24.45
CA TRP A 712 -7.37 -6.29 24.81
C TRP A 712 -8.15 -5.84 23.56
N SER A 713 -7.45 -5.35 22.54
CA SER A 713 -8.07 -4.92 21.27
C SER A 713 -8.75 -6.08 20.55
N LEU A 714 -8.09 -7.25 20.50
CA LEU A 714 -8.65 -8.47 19.93
C LEU A 714 -9.93 -8.91 20.66
N MET A 715 -9.91 -8.92 21.99
CA MET A 715 -11.07 -9.28 22.82
C MET A 715 -12.24 -8.31 22.61
N GLU A 716 -11.99 -7.00 22.56
CA GLU A 716 -13.02 -6.01 22.29
C GLU A 716 -13.59 -6.11 20.89
N GLY A 717 -12.77 -6.41 19.88
CA GLY A 717 -13.24 -6.65 18.51
C GLY A 717 -14.23 -7.80 18.46
N LEU A 718 -13.90 -8.91 19.13
CA LEU A 718 -14.76 -10.09 19.25
C LEU A 718 -16.03 -9.87 20.10
N LYS A 719 -16.25 -8.70 20.70
CA LYS A 719 -17.54 -8.31 21.30
C LYS A 719 -18.48 -7.64 20.29
N CYS A 720 -18.32 -7.96 19.01
CA CYS A 720 -19.07 -7.36 17.89
C CYS A 720 -18.72 -5.90 17.59
N ASN A 721 -17.67 -5.35 18.20
CA ASN A 721 -17.16 -4.04 17.81
C ASN A 721 -16.36 -4.08 16.49
N ALA A 722 -15.89 -5.26 16.08
CA ALA A 722 -15.19 -5.44 14.80
C ALA A 722 -16.15 -5.51 13.59
N ASP A 723 -17.45 -5.76 13.80
CA ASP A 723 -18.46 -5.67 12.73
C ASP A 723 -18.85 -4.19 12.50
N PHE A 724 -17.92 -3.41 11.95
CA PHE A 724 -18.11 -1.98 11.71
C PHE A 724 -18.09 -1.61 10.22
N PHE A 725 -17.66 -2.52 9.35
CA PHE A 725 -17.52 -2.28 7.91
C PHE A 725 -18.78 -2.69 7.14
N GLU A 726 -19.13 -3.99 7.16
CA GLU A 726 -20.30 -4.50 6.44
C GLU A 726 -21.58 -4.43 7.28
N LYS A 727 -21.48 -4.53 8.62
CA LYS A 727 -22.63 -4.54 9.55
C LYS A 727 -23.63 -5.63 9.20
N ASP A 728 -23.11 -6.79 8.81
CA ASP A 728 -23.90 -7.95 8.38
C ASP A 728 -24.15 -8.94 9.53
N GLY A 729 -23.67 -8.63 10.74
CA GLY A 729 -23.78 -9.48 11.91
C GLY A 729 -22.75 -10.61 11.92
N ILE A 730 -21.71 -10.55 11.09
CA ILE A 730 -20.64 -11.54 11.04
C ILE A 730 -19.31 -10.82 11.22
N ILE A 731 -18.41 -11.38 12.04
CA ILE A 731 -17.04 -10.90 12.12
C ILE A 731 -16.18 -11.88 11.35
N ASN A 732 -15.58 -11.40 10.26
CA ASN A 732 -14.54 -12.13 9.52
C ASN A 732 -13.12 -11.76 10.04
N VAL A 733 -12.08 -12.47 9.58
CA VAL A 733 -10.72 -12.23 10.08
C VAL A 733 -10.21 -10.86 9.64
N LYS A 734 -10.61 -10.38 8.45
CA LYS A 734 -10.19 -9.07 7.94
C LYS A 734 -10.75 -7.92 8.75
N GLU A 735 -12.03 -7.95 9.07
CA GLU A 735 -12.71 -6.97 9.92
C GLU A 735 -12.08 -6.93 11.31
N LEU A 736 -11.79 -8.11 11.87
CA LEU A 736 -11.10 -8.22 13.14
C LEU A 736 -9.70 -7.60 13.07
N ASN A 737 -8.95 -7.87 12.00
CA ASN A 737 -7.61 -7.30 11.80
C ASN A 737 -7.64 -5.77 11.61
N LEU A 738 -8.59 -5.25 10.84
CA LEU A 738 -8.77 -3.81 10.65
C LEU A 738 -9.13 -3.11 11.96
N TYR A 739 -10.03 -3.70 12.74
CA TYR A 739 -10.37 -3.22 14.08
C TYR A 739 -9.14 -3.17 14.98
N MET A 740 -8.36 -4.25 15.03
CA MET A 740 -7.15 -4.32 15.86
C MET A 740 -6.10 -3.28 15.46
N ASN A 741 -5.83 -3.11 14.16
CA ASN A 741 -4.86 -2.13 13.68
C ASN A 741 -5.21 -0.71 14.14
N LYS A 742 -6.49 -0.33 14.04
CA LYS A 742 -6.98 0.94 14.54
C LYS A 742 -6.87 1.02 16.07
N LYS A 743 -7.37 0.00 16.77
CA LYS A 743 -7.54 0.07 18.23
C LYS A 743 -6.23 0.02 19.00
N VAL A 744 -5.27 -0.79 18.56
CA VAL A 744 -3.93 -0.85 19.16
C VAL A 744 -3.23 0.50 19.04
N LYS A 745 -3.35 1.19 17.90
CA LYS A 745 -2.80 2.55 17.68
C LYS A 745 -3.43 3.57 18.64
N GLU A 746 -4.76 3.56 18.78
CA GLU A 746 -5.49 4.43 19.71
C GLU A 746 -5.04 4.21 21.17
N LEU A 747 -4.91 2.95 21.60
CA LEU A 747 -4.50 2.61 22.97
C LEU A 747 -3.04 2.97 23.21
N ALA A 748 -2.15 2.71 22.24
CA ALA A 748 -0.75 3.10 22.34
C ALA A 748 -0.61 4.62 22.54
N GLN A 749 -1.38 5.42 21.80
CA GLN A 749 -1.42 6.88 21.99
C GLN A 749 -2.01 7.28 23.34
N LYS A 750 -3.15 6.69 23.73
CA LYS A 750 -3.84 6.99 25.00
C LYS A 750 -2.95 6.74 26.22
N TYR A 751 -2.15 5.67 26.20
CA TYR A 751 -1.27 5.27 27.30
C TYR A 751 0.19 5.72 27.11
N ASN A 752 0.46 6.58 26.11
CA ASN A 752 1.78 7.11 25.79
C ASN A 752 2.87 6.03 25.65
N LEU A 753 2.52 4.93 24.99
CA LEU A 753 3.40 3.81 24.68
C LEU A 753 4.19 4.10 23.39
N THR A 754 5.29 3.38 23.20
CA THR A 754 5.94 3.31 21.88
C THR A 754 4.93 2.80 20.84
N PRO A 755 4.93 3.34 19.61
CA PRO A 755 4.02 2.86 18.57
C PRO A 755 4.11 1.35 18.44
N GLN A 756 2.98 0.68 18.62
CA GLN A 756 2.82 -0.75 18.43
C GLN A 756 1.84 -0.92 17.28
N ARG A 757 2.27 -1.65 16.24
CA ARG A 757 1.44 -1.92 15.07
C ARG A 757 1.31 -3.43 14.89
N PRO A 758 0.08 -3.97 14.94
CA PRO A 758 -0.16 -5.34 14.54
C PRO A 758 0.30 -5.55 13.10
N VAL A 759 1.00 -6.64 12.85
CA VAL A 759 1.35 -7.06 11.50
C VAL A 759 0.62 -8.34 11.20
N SER A 760 -0.09 -8.34 10.08
CA SER A 760 -0.92 -9.47 9.65
C SER A 760 -0.44 -10.01 8.33
N TRP A 761 -0.54 -11.32 8.18
CA TRP A 761 -0.28 -12.02 6.94
C TRP A 761 -1.49 -12.89 6.57
N GLU A 762 -1.99 -12.74 5.34
CA GLU A 762 -3.24 -13.33 4.84
C GLU A 762 -3.11 -13.89 3.42
N TYR A 763 -4.01 -14.82 3.05
CA TYR A 763 -4.16 -15.26 1.67
C TYR A 763 -5.60 -15.58 1.27
N MET A 764 -6.09 -14.81 0.28
CA MET A 764 -7.27 -14.89 -0.60
C MET A 764 -8.64 -15.37 -0.09
N ASN A 765 -8.76 -16.14 0.99
CA ASN A 765 -10.03 -16.65 1.49
C ASN A 765 -10.20 -16.27 2.97
N ASP A 766 -10.97 -15.22 3.21
CA ASP A 766 -11.45 -14.84 4.54
C ASP A 766 -12.48 -15.84 5.06
N PHE A 767 -12.65 -15.91 6.38
CA PHE A 767 -13.65 -16.78 7.01
C PHE A 767 -14.24 -16.14 8.27
N PRO A 768 -15.51 -16.46 8.58
CA PRO A 768 -16.15 -15.96 9.78
C PRO A 768 -15.51 -16.57 11.02
N VAL A 769 -15.16 -15.72 11.98
CA VAL A 769 -14.67 -16.14 13.31
C VAL A 769 -15.75 -16.03 14.37
N LYS A 770 -16.77 -15.17 14.17
CA LYS A 770 -17.88 -14.98 15.09
C LYS A 770 -19.15 -14.49 14.38
N VAL A 771 -20.32 -14.78 14.95
CA VAL A 771 -21.62 -14.20 14.57
C VAL A 771 -22.12 -13.30 15.70
N CYS A 772 -22.69 -12.17 15.33
CA CYS A 772 -23.23 -11.13 16.18
C CYS A 772 -24.76 -11.11 16.08
N GLU A 773 -25.42 -10.78 17.19
CA GLU A 773 -26.89 -10.64 17.26
C GLU A 773 -27.41 -9.31 16.71
#